data_AF-A0A0C1E1R4-F1
#
_entry.id   AF-A0A0C1E1R4-F1
#
_cell.length_a   1.000
_cell.length_b   1.000
_cell.length_c   1.000
_cell.angle_alpha   90.00
_cell.angle_beta   90.00
_cell.angle_gamma   90.00
#
_symmetry.space_group_name_H-M   'P 1'
#
loop_
_entity.id
_entity.type
_entity.pdbx_description
1 polymer ?
#
loop_
_entity_poly.entity_id
_entity_poly.type
_entity_poly.pdbx_seq_one_letter_code
_entity_poly.pdbx_strand_id
1 'polypeptide(L)'
;MATLSFLHSQLFVTPPIPTHDFTNQVILITGANRGLGLEAARHLVRLNAAKVILAVRSVAGGEEARKELEMSTGRHGAIEVYELDMASHESVQVFVSQIESSLDRLDMVLLNAGIYTQDFVLKDGYESTLTVNVINTFLLAILLLPKLRRSAEVTKSTPCISVVASDRHVMNNLPEWRESSSFALLSDPKKADMNQRYYVSKLLQILLARAMAARIIPEQGSAGPWVVLNSLTPGYCSSGLLSNAHGLTKFAFWVLAKATARKPEVGARTLVGAISKGVEGHGKYLNDGEIDENSLSPFVRSEEGKLAQDKMWAELMGILETVKPGIQELLISTKAWEALSPCLPSRTPDLDYWWALTGTHLAIMLEAGGYSIEKQYEALIFHYHWVVPYMGPAPTADGRLKWKSLLGVEGSPIEYSWKWNTPTSKPDVRFTMEAINEFTGGPLDPLNQDASRRMLHRISEAVSSVDLTWVNHFFATLYDHDQSKYVAEAAAGAHFTTTIMTALEFLPKGLNLKTYFIPRRLGQTSGQIPLAQWDESLAKLDPDNAAKAAVYEFLDGNHEGKLLSPFMLAVDDVIPAKSRLKFYFQTPHTSFASVREIMTLGGKIQVPEDQLNDLRTLIAAVTGLDTDFPEEEEVPCAPEYNPSAKDNFVELPILLQGYLYYFDIAPGATLPNIKFYTPVRRYGRDDLSLAHGTMSWMKSHGRGEYCDRYLSMLQALSPHRPLDQGKGMQTYVSCLFRKNGELDITSYIGPEAFAPTRLANGHGQLNGAKKATRRRSNS
;
A
#
# COMPACT_ATOMS: atom_id res chain seq x y z
N MET A 1 -28.45 -23.14 17.17
CA MET A 1 -28.41 -23.29 15.70
C MET A 1 -27.14 -24.00 15.21
N ALA A 2 -25.93 -23.62 15.65
CA ALA A 2 -24.68 -24.25 15.19
C ALA A 2 -24.61 -25.79 15.36
N THR A 3 -25.05 -26.34 16.50
CA THR A 3 -25.02 -27.80 16.75
C THR A 3 -25.96 -28.58 15.83
N LEU A 4 -27.15 -28.05 15.54
CA LEU A 4 -28.12 -28.66 14.62
C LEU A 4 -27.60 -28.63 13.17
N SER A 5 -27.01 -27.51 12.75
CA SER A 5 -26.37 -27.39 11.44
C SER A 5 -25.19 -28.36 11.28
N PHE A 6 -24.34 -28.47 12.31
CA PHE A 6 -23.24 -29.45 12.34
C PHE A 6 -23.74 -30.89 12.20
N LEU A 7 -24.75 -31.29 12.98
CA LEU A 7 -25.31 -32.65 12.90
C LEU A 7 -25.98 -32.90 11.55
N HIS A 8 -26.68 -31.91 11.01
CA HIS A 8 -27.28 -32.01 9.67
C HIS A 8 -26.21 -32.26 8.60
N SER A 9 -25.15 -31.45 8.60
CA SER A 9 -23.99 -31.60 7.72
C SER A 9 -23.34 -32.98 7.84
N GLN A 10 -23.09 -33.47 9.07
CA GLN A 10 -22.42 -34.76 9.25
C GLN A 10 -23.28 -35.98 8.89
N LEU A 11 -24.58 -35.94 9.16
CA LEU A 11 -25.44 -37.12 9.06
C LEU A 11 -26.26 -37.18 7.76
N PHE A 12 -26.53 -36.04 7.13
CA PHE A 12 -27.45 -35.95 5.99
C PHE A 12 -26.82 -35.34 4.74
N VAL A 13 -25.63 -34.75 4.83
CA VAL A 13 -24.90 -34.20 3.68
C VAL A 13 -23.67 -35.03 3.39
N THR A 14 -23.57 -35.52 2.15
CA THR A 14 -22.37 -36.20 1.64
C THR A 14 -21.74 -35.33 0.56
N PRO A 15 -20.54 -34.76 0.80
CA PRO A 15 -19.80 -34.04 -0.22
C PRO A 15 -19.67 -34.85 -1.52
N PRO A 16 -19.96 -34.23 -2.68
CA PRO A 16 -19.94 -34.91 -3.97
C PRO A 16 -18.52 -35.38 -4.32
N ILE A 17 -18.42 -36.45 -5.08
CA ILE A 17 -17.13 -36.90 -5.62
C ILE A 17 -16.62 -35.82 -6.59
N PRO A 18 -15.38 -35.30 -6.42
CA PRO A 18 -14.85 -34.27 -7.32
C PRO A 18 -14.68 -34.83 -8.74
N THR A 19 -15.05 -34.02 -9.73
CA THR A 19 -15.01 -34.37 -11.16
C THR A 19 -14.12 -33.45 -12.00
N HIS A 20 -13.54 -32.41 -11.39
CA HIS A 20 -12.66 -31.48 -12.08
C HIS A 20 -11.40 -32.20 -12.60
N ASP A 21 -11.03 -31.94 -13.85
CA ASP A 21 -9.84 -32.52 -14.49
C ASP A 21 -8.61 -31.65 -14.25
N PHE A 22 -7.55 -32.24 -13.69
CA PHE A 22 -6.30 -31.55 -13.35
C PHE A 22 -5.18 -31.83 -14.36
N THR A 23 -5.51 -32.27 -15.57
CA THR A 23 -4.52 -32.50 -16.63
C THR A 23 -3.59 -31.28 -16.79
N ASN A 24 -2.28 -31.54 -16.87
CA ASN A 24 -1.21 -30.54 -16.95
C ASN A 24 -1.01 -29.65 -15.71
N GLN A 25 -1.76 -29.83 -14.61
CA GLN A 25 -1.64 -29.01 -13.42
C GLN A 25 -0.68 -29.59 -12.39
N VAL A 26 0.07 -28.72 -11.71
CA VAL A 26 0.97 -29.06 -10.61
C VAL A 26 0.35 -28.60 -9.30
N ILE A 27 0.18 -29.53 -8.36
CA ILE A 27 -0.60 -29.31 -7.14
C ILE A 27 0.25 -29.63 -5.92
N LEU A 28 0.32 -28.67 -4.99
CA LEU A 28 1.01 -28.81 -3.72
C LEU A 28 0.01 -29.08 -2.59
N ILE A 29 0.31 -30.06 -1.73
CA ILE A 29 -0.49 -30.37 -0.54
C ILE A 29 0.43 -30.45 0.67
N THR A 30 0.15 -29.65 1.70
CA THR A 30 0.87 -29.74 2.98
C THR A 30 0.22 -30.77 3.90
N GLY A 31 1.04 -31.55 4.62
CA GLY A 31 0.54 -32.61 5.53
C GLY A 31 -0.13 -33.77 4.78
N ALA A 32 0.44 -34.19 3.65
CA ALA A 32 -0.18 -35.12 2.72
C ALA A 32 0.19 -36.61 2.89
N ASN A 33 0.91 -36.97 3.96
CA ASN A 33 1.31 -38.37 4.20
C ASN A 33 0.24 -39.23 4.90
N ARG A 34 -0.84 -38.64 5.40
CA ARG A 34 -1.93 -39.36 6.09
C ARG A 34 -3.26 -38.60 6.04
N GLY A 35 -4.35 -39.29 6.40
CA GLY A 35 -5.64 -38.67 6.64
C GLY A 35 -6.19 -37.92 5.41
N LEU A 36 -6.67 -36.70 5.62
CA LEU A 36 -7.31 -35.88 4.59
C LEU A 36 -6.36 -35.53 3.44
N GLY A 37 -5.12 -35.17 3.75
CA GLY A 37 -4.13 -34.79 2.72
C GLY A 37 -3.76 -35.96 1.81
N LEU A 38 -3.64 -37.17 2.37
CA LEU A 38 -3.39 -38.40 1.60
C LEU A 38 -4.55 -38.72 0.65
N GLU A 39 -5.79 -38.67 1.15
CA GLU A 39 -6.96 -38.93 0.30
C GLU A 39 -7.19 -37.82 -0.74
N ALA A 40 -6.86 -36.56 -0.43
CA ALA A 40 -6.88 -35.49 -1.41
C ALA A 40 -5.87 -35.74 -2.53
N ALA A 41 -4.64 -36.15 -2.19
CA ALA A 41 -3.64 -36.56 -3.17
C ALA A 41 -4.16 -37.72 -4.04
N ARG A 42 -4.84 -38.72 -3.44
CA ARG A 42 -5.42 -39.85 -4.18
C ARG A 42 -6.46 -39.40 -5.20
N HIS A 43 -7.36 -38.49 -4.83
CA HIS A 43 -8.32 -37.91 -5.75
C HIS A 43 -7.63 -37.15 -6.89
N LEU A 44 -6.65 -36.30 -6.58
CA LEU A 44 -5.94 -35.50 -7.58
C LEU A 44 -5.18 -36.35 -8.60
N VAL A 45 -4.51 -37.42 -8.15
CA VAL A 45 -3.82 -38.37 -9.05
C VAL A 45 -4.81 -39.08 -9.97
N ARG A 46 -5.98 -39.49 -9.44
CA ARG A 46 -7.08 -40.10 -10.22
C ARG A 46 -7.71 -39.12 -11.21
N LEU A 47 -7.72 -37.84 -10.88
CA LEU A 47 -8.24 -36.75 -11.70
C LEU A 47 -7.15 -36.11 -12.59
N ASN A 48 -6.22 -36.93 -13.08
CA ASN A 48 -5.21 -36.58 -14.08
C ASN A 48 -4.19 -35.48 -13.72
N ALA A 49 -4.07 -35.06 -12.44
CA ALA A 49 -3.04 -34.11 -12.02
C ALA A 49 -1.65 -34.50 -12.57
N ALA A 50 -0.97 -33.59 -13.26
CA ALA A 50 0.32 -33.91 -13.89
C ALA A 50 1.40 -34.17 -12.83
N LYS A 51 1.35 -33.41 -11.74
CA LYS A 51 2.23 -33.60 -10.59
C LYS A 51 1.52 -33.24 -9.29
N VAL A 52 1.66 -34.09 -8.27
CA VAL A 52 1.20 -33.84 -6.90
C VAL A 52 2.40 -33.85 -5.97
N ILE A 53 2.69 -32.71 -5.35
CA ILE A 53 3.76 -32.53 -4.38
C ILE A 53 3.21 -32.81 -2.99
N LEU A 54 3.74 -33.85 -2.35
CA LEU A 54 3.48 -34.17 -0.95
C LEU A 54 4.50 -33.42 -0.09
N ALA A 55 4.09 -32.27 0.45
CA ALA A 55 4.92 -31.55 1.41
C ALA A 55 4.68 -32.08 2.82
N VAL A 56 5.69 -32.72 3.39
CA VAL A 56 5.58 -33.54 4.60
C VAL A 56 6.74 -33.26 5.55
N ARG A 57 6.49 -33.39 6.85
CA ARG A 57 7.55 -33.25 7.87
C ARG A 57 8.62 -34.35 7.77
N SER A 58 8.23 -35.57 7.41
CA SER A 58 9.14 -36.72 7.31
C SER A 58 9.13 -37.26 5.90
N VAL A 59 10.27 -37.15 5.20
CA VAL A 59 10.44 -37.66 3.84
C VAL A 59 10.15 -39.16 3.77
N ALA A 60 10.61 -39.94 4.76
CA ALA A 60 10.34 -41.39 4.82
C ALA A 60 8.84 -41.70 4.82
N GLY A 61 8.05 -41.02 5.67
CA GLY A 61 6.60 -41.19 5.69
C GLY A 61 5.91 -40.68 4.42
N GLY A 62 6.47 -39.66 3.76
CA GLY A 62 6.00 -39.21 2.45
C GLY A 62 6.25 -40.23 1.34
N GLU A 63 7.40 -40.89 1.34
CA GLU A 63 7.73 -41.94 0.36
C GLU A 63 6.87 -43.20 0.53
N GLU A 64 6.50 -43.54 1.77
CA GLU A 64 5.50 -44.59 2.04
C GLU A 64 4.12 -44.20 1.46
N ALA A 65 3.67 -42.98 1.72
CA ALA A 65 2.43 -42.44 1.16
C ALA A 65 2.44 -42.43 -0.37
N ARG A 66 3.55 -42.02 -0.99
CA ARG A 66 3.74 -42.06 -2.44
C ARG A 66 3.54 -43.47 -2.98
N LYS A 67 4.20 -44.48 -2.42
CA LYS A 67 4.06 -45.88 -2.86
C LYS A 67 2.62 -46.35 -2.77
N GLU A 68 1.94 -46.02 -1.67
CA GLU A 68 0.52 -46.37 -1.48
C GLU A 68 -0.38 -45.71 -2.54
N LEU A 69 -0.18 -44.43 -2.82
CA LEU A 69 -0.93 -43.69 -3.83
C LEU A 69 -0.70 -44.24 -5.23
N GLU A 70 0.55 -44.49 -5.61
CA GLU A 70 0.87 -45.07 -6.93
C GLU A 70 0.24 -46.46 -7.08
N MET A 71 0.33 -47.34 -6.07
CA MET A 71 -0.29 -48.67 -6.11
C MET A 71 -1.82 -48.61 -6.19
N SER A 72 -2.46 -47.75 -5.39
CA SER A 72 -3.93 -47.67 -5.29
C SER A 72 -4.62 -46.92 -6.43
N THR A 73 -3.87 -46.11 -7.18
CA THR A 73 -4.38 -45.36 -8.34
C THR A 73 -3.92 -45.95 -9.66
N GLY A 74 -2.87 -46.77 -9.66
CA GLY A 74 -2.27 -47.34 -10.87
C GLY A 74 -1.46 -46.32 -11.69
N ARG A 75 -1.23 -45.10 -11.17
CA ARG A 75 -0.51 -44.03 -11.87
C ARG A 75 0.81 -43.73 -11.18
N HIS A 76 1.89 -44.04 -11.89
CA HIS A 76 3.26 -43.87 -11.40
C HIS A 76 3.89 -42.57 -11.88
N GLY A 77 4.82 -42.02 -11.09
CA GLY A 77 5.65 -40.86 -11.50
C GLY A 77 4.96 -39.50 -11.43
N ALA A 78 3.68 -39.44 -11.05
CA ALA A 78 2.94 -38.19 -10.87
C ALA A 78 3.11 -37.58 -9.46
N ILE A 79 3.89 -38.19 -8.57
CA ILE A 79 3.98 -37.82 -7.16
C ILE A 79 5.44 -37.54 -6.78
N GLU A 80 5.71 -36.42 -6.14
CA GLU A 80 7.00 -36.07 -5.56
C GLU A 80 6.86 -35.73 -4.07
N VAL A 81 7.88 -36.03 -3.28
CA VAL A 81 7.88 -35.87 -1.82
C VAL A 81 8.90 -34.82 -1.43
N TYR A 82 8.43 -33.72 -0.84
CA TYR A 82 9.29 -32.60 -0.44
C TYR A 82 9.20 -32.42 1.08
N GLU A 83 10.33 -32.12 1.71
CA GLU A 83 10.38 -31.88 3.15
C GLU A 83 9.82 -30.48 3.49
N LEU A 84 8.90 -30.43 4.45
CA LEU A 84 8.35 -29.18 4.99
C LEU A 84 7.94 -29.38 6.45
N ASP A 85 8.65 -28.73 7.37
CA ASP A 85 8.23 -28.64 8.77
C ASP A 85 7.57 -27.28 9.05
N MET A 86 6.25 -27.29 9.13
CA MET A 86 5.44 -26.11 9.48
C MET A 86 5.67 -25.60 10.91
N ALA A 87 6.49 -26.26 11.74
CA ALA A 87 6.92 -25.76 13.03
C ALA A 87 8.20 -24.90 12.96
N SER A 88 8.75 -24.65 11.77
CA SER A 88 9.96 -23.85 11.56
C SER A 88 9.79 -22.84 10.42
N HIS A 89 9.95 -21.54 10.70
CA HIS A 89 10.00 -20.47 9.72
C HIS A 89 11.10 -20.68 8.68
N GLU A 90 12.27 -21.17 9.11
CA GLU A 90 13.39 -21.47 8.23
C GLU A 90 13.05 -22.61 7.26
N SER A 91 12.44 -23.69 7.75
CA SER A 91 11.99 -24.80 6.92
C SER A 91 11.03 -24.34 5.82
N VAL A 92 10.08 -23.44 6.15
CA VAL A 92 9.16 -22.85 5.16
C VAL A 92 9.92 -22.08 4.08
N GLN A 93 10.91 -21.26 4.43
CA GLN A 93 11.68 -20.47 3.47
C GLN A 93 12.57 -21.35 2.56
N VAL A 94 13.20 -22.38 3.13
CA VAL A 94 13.99 -23.36 2.36
C VAL A 94 13.09 -24.12 1.40
N PHE A 95 11.92 -24.57 1.87
CA PHE A 95 10.94 -25.26 1.03
C PHE A 95 10.47 -24.38 -0.15
N VAL A 96 10.14 -23.12 0.08
CA VAL A 96 9.75 -22.21 -1.01
C VAL A 96 10.89 -22.02 -2.02
N SER A 97 12.13 -21.88 -1.54
CA SER A 97 13.31 -21.76 -2.42
C SER A 97 13.50 -23.02 -3.29
N GLN A 98 13.21 -24.19 -2.73
CA GLN A 98 13.20 -25.45 -3.49
C GLN A 98 12.08 -25.46 -4.55
N ILE A 99 10.87 -25.02 -4.21
CA ILE A 99 9.73 -24.92 -5.13
C ILE A 99 10.05 -23.98 -6.30
N GLU A 100 10.63 -22.81 -6.03
CA GLU A 100 11.01 -21.83 -7.05
C GLU A 100 12.06 -22.38 -8.02
N SER A 101 13.02 -23.17 -7.53
CA SER A 101 14.11 -23.71 -8.33
C SER A 101 13.76 -25.01 -9.08
N SER A 102 12.89 -25.84 -8.50
CA SER A 102 12.67 -27.22 -8.98
C SER A 102 11.41 -27.39 -9.83
N LEU A 103 10.43 -26.51 -9.68
CA LEU A 103 9.17 -26.59 -10.43
C LEU A 103 9.13 -25.50 -11.47
N ASP A 104 8.64 -25.79 -12.68
CA ASP A 104 8.41 -24.77 -13.71
C ASP A 104 7.13 -23.98 -13.44
N ARG A 105 6.10 -24.66 -12.92
CA ARG A 105 4.77 -24.13 -12.62
C ARG A 105 4.22 -24.68 -11.30
N LEU A 106 3.27 -23.95 -10.71
CA LEU A 106 2.46 -24.33 -9.57
C LEU A 106 1.04 -23.78 -9.79
N ASP A 107 0.03 -24.64 -9.78
CA ASP A 107 -1.35 -24.29 -10.12
C ASP A 107 -2.25 -24.28 -8.88
N MET A 108 -2.12 -25.26 -7.99
CA MET A 108 -3.00 -25.36 -6.82
C MET A 108 -2.20 -25.61 -5.56
N VAL A 109 -2.63 -25.03 -4.44
CA VAL A 109 -2.02 -25.20 -3.12
C VAL A 109 -3.10 -25.51 -2.09
N LEU A 110 -3.01 -26.70 -1.50
CA LEU A 110 -3.83 -27.12 -0.36
C LEU A 110 -3.01 -26.96 0.92
N LEU A 111 -3.30 -25.91 1.68
CA LEU A 111 -2.69 -25.64 2.99
C LEU A 111 -3.44 -26.46 4.06
N ASN A 112 -3.19 -27.77 4.05
CA ASN A 112 -3.87 -28.77 4.87
C ASN A 112 -3.14 -29.12 6.17
N ALA A 113 -1.82 -28.87 6.25
CA ALA A 113 -1.04 -29.16 7.45
C ALA A 113 -1.64 -28.45 8.67
N GLY A 114 -1.81 -29.21 9.76
CA GLY A 114 -2.30 -28.69 11.02
C GLY A 114 -2.12 -29.69 12.15
N ILE A 115 -2.08 -29.17 13.37
CA ILE A 115 -1.98 -29.96 14.60
C ILE A 115 -3.13 -29.66 15.56
N TYR A 116 -3.44 -30.66 16.38
CA TYR A 116 -4.19 -30.53 17.61
C TYR A 116 -3.28 -31.06 18.74
N THR A 117 -3.08 -30.27 19.79
CA THR A 117 -2.33 -30.67 20.97
C THR A 117 -2.93 -30.00 22.21
N GLN A 118 -2.88 -30.69 23.34
CA GLN A 118 -3.19 -30.09 24.65
C GLN A 118 -1.92 -29.59 25.36
N ASP A 119 -0.74 -29.98 24.86
CA ASP A 119 0.54 -29.58 25.42
C ASP A 119 0.95 -28.21 24.90
N PHE A 120 1.33 -27.32 25.81
CA PHE A 120 1.89 -26.03 25.47
C PHE A 120 3.37 -26.18 25.12
N VAL A 121 3.74 -25.85 23.88
CA VAL A 121 5.13 -25.85 23.40
C VAL A 121 5.35 -24.62 22.55
N LEU A 122 6.49 -23.95 22.72
CA LEU A 122 6.90 -22.86 21.84
C LEU A 122 7.67 -23.37 20.62
N LYS A 123 7.41 -22.76 19.47
CA LYS A 123 8.11 -22.95 18.20
C LYS A 123 8.31 -21.57 17.58
N ASP A 124 9.57 -21.24 17.29
CA ASP A 124 9.98 -19.93 16.77
C ASP A 124 9.34 -18.73 17.52
N GLY A 125 9.29 -18.83 18.84
CA GLY A 125 8.76 -17.76 19.71
C GLY A 125 7.25 -17.76 19.95
N TYR A 126 6.47 -18.59 19.26
CA TYR A 126 5.00 -18.65 19.41
C TYR A 126 4.51 -20.04 19.81
N GLU A 127 3.29 -20.13 20.34
CA GLU A 127 2.70 -21.44 20.67
C GLU A 127 2.58 -22.32 19.41
N SER A 128 2.88 -23.61 19.56
CA SER A 128 3.05 -24.57 18.46
C SER A 128 1.85 -24.67 17.50
N THR A 129 0.62 -24.63 18.01
CA THR A 129 -0.60 -24.67 17.19
C THR A 129 -0.77 -23.38 16.41
N LEU A 130 -0.49 -22.22 17.01
CA LEU A 130 -0.47 -20.94 16.28
C LEU A 130 0.62 -20.94 15.21
N THR A 131 1.81 -21.41 15.55
CA THR A 131 2.97 -21.46 14.64
C THR A 131 2.64 -22.30 13.41
N VAL A 132 2.16 -23.54 13.61
CA VAL A 132 1.87 -24.47 12.52
C VAL A 132 0.60 -24.09 11.76
N ASN A 133 -0.53 -23.92 12.46
CA ASN A 133 -1.83 -23.76 11.81
C ASN A 133 -2.03 -22.34 11.26
N VAL A 134 -1.34 -21.32 11.80
CA VAL A 134 -1.58 -19.92 11.46
C VAL A 134 -0.34 -19.28 10.85
N ILE A 135 0.70 -19.01 11.65
CA ILE A 135 1.81 -18.15 11.26
C ILE A 135 2.53 -18.73 10.03
N ASN A 136 2.99 -19.99 10.10
CA ASN A 136 3.69 -20.63 8.98
C ASN A 136 2.76 -20.98 7.82
N THR A 137 1.47 -21.15 8.08
CA THR A 137 0.48 -21.34 7.02
C THR A 137 0.38 -20.10 6.12
N PHE A 138 0.30 -18.91 6.71
CA PHE A 138 0.25 -17.66 5.95
C PHE A 138 1.61 -17.20 5.43
N LEU A 139 2.71 -17.47 6.16
CA LEU A 139 4.07 -17.30 5.64
C LEU A 139 4.24 -18.06 4.32
N LEU A 140 3.90 -19.35 4.30
CA LEU A 140 3.97 -20.19 3.11
C LEU A 140 3.04 -19.67 2.00
N ALA A 141 1.80 -19.30 2.34
CA ALA A 141 0.83 -18.80 1.37
C ALA A 141 1.36 -17.55 0.63
N ILE A 142 1.91 -16.58 1.37
CA ILE A 142 2.40 -15.32 0.81
C ILE A 142 3.67 -15.56 -0.01
N LEU A 143 4.60 -16.37 0.50
CA LEU A 143 5.86 -16.69 -0.18
C LEU A 143 5.66 -17.46 -1.50
N LEU A 144 4.57 -18.21 -1.65
CA LEU A 144 4.22 -18.91 -2.90
C LEU A 144 3.52 -18.02 -3.94
N LEU A 145 3.07 -16.81 -3.58
CA LEU A 145 2.37 -15.92 -4.50
C LEU A 145 3.15 -15.62 -5.79
N PRO A 146 4.47 -15.31 -5.74
CA PRO A 146 5.25 -15.08 -6.96
C PRO A 146 5.21 -16.28 -7.92
N LYS A 147 5.37 -17.51 -7.40
CA LYS A 147 5.32 -18.73 -8.23
C LYS A 147 3.96 -18.93 -8.89
N LEU A 148 2.90 -18.75 -8.11
CA LEU A 148 1.52 -18.92 -8.57
C LEU A 148 1.18 -17.90 -9.65
N ARG A 149 1.53 -16.62 -9.43
CA ARG A 149 1.34 -15.54 -10.41
C ARG A 149 2.09 -15.82 -11.72
N ARG A 150 3.35 -16.25 -11.64
CA ARG A 150 4.14 -16.63 -12.83
C ARG A 150 3.52 -17.81 -13.58
N SER A 151 3.00 -18.79 -12.83
CA SER A 151 2.36 -19.96 -13.43
C SER A 151 1.10 -19.56 -14.18
N ALA A 152 0.21 -18.79 -13.53
CA ALA A 152 -0.98 -18.22 -14.14
C ALA A 152 -0.69 -17.47 -15.46
N GLU A 153 0.41 -16.70 -15.49
CA GLU A 153 0.83 -15.95 -16.68
C GLU A 153 1.20 -16.83 -17.86
N VAL A 154 1.97 -17.89 -17.59
CA VAL A 154 2.48 -18.83 -18.60
C VAL A 154 1.35 -19.72 -19.13
N THR A 155 0.47 -20.17 -18.25
CA THR A 155 -0.53 -21.21 -18.54
C THR A 155 -1.88 -20.63 -18.92
N LYS A 156 -2.11 -19.34 -18.66
CA LYS A 156 -3.42 -18.67 -18.71
C LYS A 156 -4.47 -19.38 -17.85
N SER A 157 -4.03 -20.00 -16.75
CA SER A 157 -4.91 -20.63 -15.76
C SER A 157 -5.18 -19.69 -14.58
N THR A 158 -6.09 -20.11 -13.70
CA THR A 158 -6.41 -19.45 -12.45
C THR A 158 -5.92 -20.31 -11.28
N PRO A 159 -4.70 -20.10 -10.79
CA PRO A 159 -4.22 -20.80 -9.61
C PRO A 159 -5.07 -20.56 -8.38
N CYS A 160 -5.11 -21.54 -7.48
CA CYS A 160 -5.87 -21.45 -6.24
C CYS A 160 -5.03 -21.87 -5.03
N ILE A 161 -5.06 -21.07 -3.98
CA ILE A 161 -4.67 -21.45 -2.62
C ILE A 161 -5.95 -21.70 -1.84
N SER A 162 -6.00 -22.83 -1.12
CA SER A 162 -7.08 -23.12 -0.19
C SER A 162 -6.54 -23.43 1.20
N VAL A 163 -7.03 -22.68 2.20
CA VAL A 163 -6.70 -22.87 3.61
C VAL A 163 -7.71 -23.83 4.24
N VAL A 164 -7.22 -24.97 4.74
CA VAL A 164 -8.08 -25.95 5.43
C VAL A 164 -8.33 -25.47 6.86
N ALA A 165 -9.44 -24.75 7.04
CA ALA A 165 -9.93 -24.27 8.32
C ALA A 165 -10.76 -25.36 9.05
N SER A 166 -11.83 -24.97 9.73
CA SER A 166 -12.76 -25.89 10.38
C SER A 166 -14.05 -25.16 10.78
N ASP A 167 -15.17 -25.86 10.70
CA ASP A 167 -16.45 -25.54 11.34
C ASP A 167 -16.34 -25.29 12.85
N ARG A 168 -15.28 -25.77 13.52
CA ARG A 168 -15.02 -25.48 14.93
C ARG A 168 -14.59 -24.04 15.22
N HIS A 169 -14.34 -23.23 14.20
CA HIS A 169 -14.12 -21.79 14.38
C HIS A 169 -15.29 -21.10 15.09
N VAL A 170 -16.52 -21.64 14.99
CA VAL A 170 -17.72 -21.07 15.62
C VAL A 170 -17.74 -21.19 17.15
N MET A 171 -16.80 -21.95 17.73
CA MET A 171 -16.77 -22.23 19.17
C MET A 171 -16.01 -21.17 19.98
N ASN A 172 -15.47 -20.14 19.33
CA ASN A 172 -14.69 -19.09 19.97
C ASN A 172 -14.87 -17.76 19.23
N ASN A 173 -14.76 -16.63 19.92
CA ASN A 173 -14.86 -15.27 19.36
C ASN A 173 -13.57 -14.44 19.55
N LEU A 174 -12.46 -15.10 19.86
CA LEU A 174 -11.11 -14.55 20.01
C LEU A 174 -11.03 -13.35 20.98
N PRO A 175 -11.50 -13.43 22.25
CA PRO A 175 -11.49 -12.27 23.14
C PRO A 175 -10.12 -11.56 23.24
N GLU A 176 -9.03 -12.30 23.04
CA GLU A 176 -7.65 -11.82 22.99
C GLU A 176 -7.40 -10.76 21.91
N TRP A 177 -8.22 -10.66 20.85
CA TRP A 177 -8.08 -9.63 19.82
C TRP A 177 -8.23 -8.21 20.39
N ARG A 178 -8.82 -8.04 21.58
CA ARG A 178 -8.97 -6.72 22.22
C ARG A 178 -7.70 -6.26 22.95
N GLU A 179 -6.73 -7.15 23.17
CA GLU A 179 -5.49 -6.87 23.90
C GLU A 179 -4.41 -6.27 22.99
N SER A 180 -3.50 -5.46 23.52
CA SER A 180 -2.50 -4.74 22.70
C SER A 180 -1.60 -5.65 21.84
N SER A 181 -1.33 -6.88 22.29
CA SER A 181 -0.59 -7.88 21.52
C SER A 181 -1.24 -9.26 21.64
N SER A 182 -2.10 -9.57 20.68
CA SER A 182 -2.96 -10.76 20.67
C SER A 182 -2.13 -12.04 20.53
N PHE A 183 -1.19 -12.11 19.58
CA PHE A 183 -0.35 -13.29 19.38
C PHE A 183 0.60 -13.58 20.54
N ALA A 184 1.13 -12.53 21.19
CA ALA A 184 1.99 -12.68 22.36
C ALA A 184 1.21 -13.21 23.57
N LEU A 185 0.02 -12.65 23.82
CA LEU A 185 -0.88 -13.12 24.88
C LEU A 185 -1.27 -14.59 24.67
N LEU A 186 -1.64 -14.92 23.44
CA LEU A 186 -1.96 -16.27 23.02
C LEU A 186 -0.75 -17.23 23.16
N SER A 187 0.48 -16.72 23.20
CA SER A 187 1.70 -17.52 23.38
C SER A 187 2.31 -17.38 24.78
N ASP A 188 1.58 -16.82 25.75
CA ASP A 188 2.00 -16.76 27.16
C ASP A 188 1.60 -18.07 27.86
N PRO A 189 2.55 -18.86 28.40
CA PRO A 189 2.24 -20.12 29.08
C PRO A 189 1.32 -19.96 30.30
N LYS A 190 1.25 -18.77 30.91
CA LYS A 190 0.37 -18.50 32.06
C LYS A 190 -1.08 -18.18 31.66
N LYS A 191 -1.29 -17.74 30.42
CA LYS A 191 -2.60 -17.29 29.92
C LYS A 191 -3.17 -18.18 28.83
N ALA A 192 -2.34 -19.00 28.19
CA ALA A 192 -2.74 -19.87 27.10
C ALA A 192 -3.76 -20.92 27.54
N ASP A 193 -4.94 -20.91 26.92
CA ASP A 193 -5.92 -21.99 27.05
C ASP A 193 -5.74 -23.01 25.91
N MET A 194 -5.05 -24.11 26.21
CA MET A 194 -4.80 -25.19 25.25
C MET A 194 -6.05 -25.99 24.88
N ASN A 195 -7.13 -25.93 25.67
CA ASN A 195 -8.39 -26.57 25.31
C ASN A 195 -9.16 -25.77 24.25
N GLN A 196 -9.00 -24.45 24.22
CA GLN A 196 -9.60 -23.56 23.21
C GLN A 196 -8.70 -23.32 21.99
N ARG A 197 -7.40 -23.63 22.12
CA ARG A 197 -6.37 -23.31 21.13
C ARG A 197 -6.70 -23.71 19.70
N TYR A 198 -7.24 -24.91 19.51
CA TYR A 198 -7.58 -25.38 18.17
C TYR A 198 -8.67 -24.51 17.54
N TYR A 199 -9.72 -24.16 18.28
CA TYR A 199 -10.82 -23.32 17.81
C TYR A 199 -10.32 -21.91 17.47
N VAL A 200 -9.47 -21.35 18.32
CA VAL A 200 -8.78 -20.06 18.08
C VAL A 200 -7.97 -20.12 16.78
N SER A 201 -7.15 -21.16 16.57
CA SER A 201 -6.33 -21.27 15.36
C SER A 201 -7.17 -21.35 14.08
N LYS A 202 -8.31 -22.05 14.13
CA LYS A 202 -9.22 -22.21 12.99
C LYS A 202 -10.02 -20.95 12.69
N LEU A 203 -10.39 -20.18 13.71
CA LEU A 203 -10.96 -18.85 13.53
C LEU A 203 -9.94 -17.88 12.91
N LEU A 204 -8.70 -17.87 13.41
CA LEU A 204 -7.62 -17.05 12.84
C LEU A 204 -7.38 -17.37 11.36
N GLN A 205 -7.36 -18.66 10.97
CA GLN A 205 -7.24 -19.06 9.57
C GLN A 205 -8.32 -18.43 8.68
N ILE A 206 -9.57 -18.36 9.14
CA ILE A 206 -10.67 -17.75 8.37
C ILE A 206 -10.49 -16.23 8.25
N LEU A 207 -10.25 -15.55 9.38
CA LEU A 207 -10.06 -14.10 9.40
C LEU A 207 -8.90 -13.69 8.48
N LEU A 208 -7.76 -14.36 8.62
CA LEU A 208 -6.54 -14.03 7.89
C LEU A 208 -6.63 -14.41 6.40
N ALA A 209 -7.31 -15.52 6.04
CA ALA A 209 -7.56 -15.86 4.64
C ALA A 209 -8.43 -14.80 3.96
N ARG A 210 -9.45 -14.27 4.64
CA ARG A 210 -10.28 -13.17 4.14
C ARG A 210 -9.49 -11.87 4.02
N ALA A 211 -8.64 -11.55 5.00
CA ALA A 211 -7.79 -10.36 4.98
C ALA A 211 -6.77 -10.38 3.84
N MET A 212 -6.14 -11.55 3.62
CA MET A 212 -5.19 -11.78 2.54
C MET A 212 -5.89 -11.76 1.17
N ALA A 213 -7.05 -12.39 1.02
CA ALA A 213 -7.80 -12.39 -0.22
C ALA A 213 -8.17 -10.95 -0.64
N ALA A 214 -8.62 -10.12 0.31
CA ALA A 214 -8.91 -8.71 0.08
C ALA A 214 -7.68 -7.87 -0.35
N ARG A 215 -6.47 -8.41 -0.25
CA ARG A 215 -5.21 -7.76 -0.66
C ARG A 215 -4.60 -8.36 -1.92
N ILE A 216 -4.97 -9.58 -2.29
CA ILE A 216 -4.61 -10.21 -3.57
C ILE A 216 -5.72 -9.90 -4.57
N ILE A 217 -5.80 -8.63 -4.96
CA ILE A 217 -6.96 -8.09 -5.66
C ILE A 217 -6.80 -8.30 -7.18
N PRO A 218 -7.86 -8.76 -7.89
CA PRO A 218 -7.90 -8.70 -9.35
C PRO A 218 -8.06 -7.25 -9.85
N GLU A 219 -7.42 -6.91 -10.96
CA GLU A 219 -7.84 -5.74 -11.75
C GLU A 219 -9.31 -5.91 -12.15
N GLN A 220 -10.15 -4.92 -11.86
CA GLN A 220 -11.55 -4.96 -12.30
C GLN A 220 -11.61 -4.99 -13.84
N GLY A 221 -12.23 -6.04 -14.39
CA GLY A 221 -12.41 -6.23 -15.83
C GLY A 221 -11.26 -6.94 -16.55
N SER A 222 -10.21 -7.38 -15.85
CA SER A 222 -9.09 -8.12 -16.42
C SER A 222 -9.37 -9.63 -16.43
N ALA A 223 -9.35 -10.25 -17.61
CA ALA A 223 -9.29 -11.71 -17.79
C ALA A 223 -7.86 -12.25 -17.60
N GLY A 224 -7.07 -11.60 -16.74
CA GLY A 224 -5.64 -11.82 -16.54
C GLY A 224 -5.30 -12.64 -15.28
N PRO A 225 -4.05 -13.10 -15.17
CA PRO A 225 -3.61 -14.20 -14.30
C PRO A 225 -3.75 -13.87 -12.82
N TRP A 226 -4.62 -14.63 -12.16
CA TRP A 226 -5.14 -14.34 -10.84
C TRP A 226 -4.92 -15.52 -9.90
N VAL A 227 -4.67 -15.23 -8.62
CA VAL A 227 -4.56 -16.26 -7.59
C VAL A 227 -5.81 -16.19 -6.73
N VAL A 228 -6.63 -17.24 -6.82
CA VAL A 228 -7.76 -17.44 -5.92
C VAL A 228 -7.21 -17.79 -4.54
N LEU A 229 -7.76 -17.17 -3.50
CA LEU A 229 -7.55 -17.62 -2.13
C LEU A 229 -8.92 -17.88 -1.51
N ASN A 230 -9.13 -19.09 -1.00
CA ASN A 230 -10.34 -19.46 -0.28
C ASN A 230 -10.02 -20.24 0.99
N SER A 231 -11.04 -20.47 1.81
CA SER A 231 -10.94 -21.30 3.00
C SER A 231 -12.10 -22.28 3.07
N LEU A 232 -11.91 -23.44 3.70
CA LEU A 232 -12.93 -24.48 3.77
C LEU A 232 -12.98 -25.18 5.12
N THR A 233 -14.08 -25.87 5.39
CA THR A 233 -14.16 -26.93 6.40
C THR A 233 -14.39 -28.30 5.75
N PRO A 234 -13.63 -29.34 6.13
CA PRO A 234 -13.92 -30.71 5.73
C PRO A 234 -15.04 -31.35 6.56
N GLY A 235 -15.50 -30.66 7.60
CA GLY A 235 -16.29 -31.23 8.68
C GLY A 235 -15.44 -32.13 9.59
N TYR A 236 -16.12 -32.84 10.49
CA TYR A 236 -15.46 -33.74 11.43
C TYR A 236 -15.07 -35.05 10.75
N CYS A 237 -13.77 -35.33 10.67
CA CYS A 237 -13.22 -36.49 9.96
C CYS A 237 -12.34 -37.35 10.86
N SER A 238 -12.35 -38.67 10.65
CA SER A 238 -11.44 -39.60 11.35
C SER A 238 -10.03 -39.59 10.73
N SER A 239 -9.31 -38.47 10.84
CA SER A 239 -8.07 -38.17 10.09
C SER A 239 -6.76 -38.35 10.86
N GLY A 240 -6.80 -38.84 12.10
CA GLY A 240 -5.63 -38.97 12.98
C GLY A 240 -5.14 -37.66 13.60
N LEU A 241 -5.80 -36.52 13.33
CA LEU A 241 -5.47 -35.20 13.89
C LEU A 241 -5.50 -35.19 15.43
N LEU A 242 -6.41 -35.96 16.03
CA LEU A 242 -6.63 -36.00 17.49
C LEU A 242 -5.70 -37.00 18.22
N SER A 243 -4.59 -37.40 17.61
CA SER A 243 -3.66 -38.39 18.19
C SER A 243 -3.08 -37.95 19.55
N ASN A 244 -2.91 -36.64 19.74
CA ASN A 244 -2.34 -36.03 20.94
C ASN A 244 -3.42 -35.51 21.91
N ALA A 245 -4.67 -35.98 21.78
CA ALA A 245 -5.68 -35.77 22.82
C ALA A 245 -5.47 -36.77 23.97
N HIS A 246 -5.69 -36.33 25.21
CA HIS A 246 -5.53 -37.13 26.42
C HIS A 246 -6.80 -37.10 27.29
N GLY A 247 -6.91 -38.04 28.24
CA GLY A 247 -7.97 -38.08 29.25
C GLY A 247 -9.41 -38.14 28.70
N LEU A 248 -10.33 -37.46 29.41
CA LEU A 248 -11.76 -37.42 29.07
C LEU A 248 -12.02 -36.81 27.69
N THR A 249 -11.19 -35.86 27.25
CA THR A 249 -11.28 -35.24 25.92
C THR A 249 -11.08 -36.26 24.80
N LYS A 250 -10.10 -37.16 24.94
CA LYS A 250 -9.87 -38.25 23.97
C LYS A 250 -11.08 -39.18 23.88
N PHE A 251 -11.67 -39.53 25.02
CA PHE A 251 -12.85 -40.39 25.07
C PHE A 251 -14.08 -39.72 24.43
N ALA A 252 -14.33 -38.43 24.75
CA ALA A 252 -15.42 -37.66 24.16
C ALA A 252 -15.29 -37.57 22.62
N PHE A 253 -14.09 -37.30 22.11
CA PHE A 253 -13.84 -37.32 20.67
C PHE A 253 -14.05 -38.69 20.03
N TRP A 254 -13.65 -39.77 20.69
CA TRP A 254 -13.88 -41.12 20.18
C TRP A 254 -15.38 -41.45 20.06
N VAL A 255 -16.18 -41.09 21.06
CA VAL A 255 -17.65 -41.26 21.03
C VAL A 255 -18.25 -40.43 19.90
N LEU A 256 -17.88 -39.14 19.81
CA LEU A 256 -18.37 -38.26 18.76
C LEU A 256 -17.97 -38.76 17.37
N ALA A 257 -16.76 -39.30 17.22
CA ALA A 257 -16.26 -39.82 15.95
C ALA A 257 -17.04 -41.05 15.48
N LYS A 258 -17.37 -41.97 16.39
CA LYS A 258 -18.21 -43.11 16.05
C LYS A 258 -19.60 -42.72 15.56
N ALA A 259 -20.16 -41.63 16.10
CA ALA A 259 -21.50 -41.19 15.76
C ALA A 259 -21.55 -40.30 14.50
N THR A 260 -20.52 -39.50 14.25
CA THR A 260 -20.62 -38.37 13.30
C THR A 260 -19.42 -38.17 12.38
N ALA A 261 -18.28 -38.84 12.57
CA ALA A 261 -17.10 -38.56 11.76
C ALA A 261 -17.23 -39.10 10.33
N ARG A 262 -16.97 -38.25 9.36
CA ARG A 262 -16.74 -38.64 7.97
C ARG A 262 -15.48 -39.49 7.85
N LYS A 263 -15.50 -40.39 6.87
CA LYS A 263 -14.27 -41.04 6.39
C LYS A 263 -13.35 -39.97 5.80
N PRO A 264 -12.02 -40.09 5.95
CA PRO A 264 -11.07 -39.16 5.34
C PRO A 264 -11.29 -38.95 3.84
N GLU A 265 -11.66 -40.00 3.10
CA GLU A 265 -11.98 -39.89 1.68
C GLU A 265 -13.10 -38.88 1.42
N VAL A 266 -14.21 -38.95 2.15
CA VAL A 266 -15.35 -38.03 2.01
C VAL A 266 -14.95 -36.60 2.38
N GLY A 267 -14.18 -36.42 3.45
CA GLY A 267 -13.68 -35.10 3.85
C GLY A 267 -12.74 -34.50 2.81
N ALA A 268 -11.87 -35.30 2.22
CA ALA A 268 -10.90 -34.87 1.20
C ALA A 268 -11.57 -34.38 -0.10
N ARG A 269 -12.80 -34.82 -0.39
CA ARG A 269 -13.59 -34.28 -1.52
C ARG A 269 -13.79 -32.78 -1.40
N THR A 270 -14.00 -32.26 -0.19
CA THR A 270 -14.16 -30.82 0.05
C THR A 270 -12.87 -30.04 -0.24
N LEU A 271 -11.71 -30.63 0.07
CA LEU A 271 -10.39 -30.03 -0.22
C LEU A 271 -10.21 -29.88 -1.73
N VAL A 272 -10.41 -30.96 -2.48
CA VAL A 272 -10.30 -30.96 -3.95
C VAL A 272 -11.36 -30.04 -4.59
N GLY A 273 -12.58 -30.04 -4.06
CA GLY A 273 -13.65 -29.16 -4.52
C GLY A 273 -13.30 -27.68 -4.34
N ALA A 274 -12.68 -27.30 -3.23
CA ALA A 274 -12.35 -25.91 -2.94
C ALA A 274 -11.30 -25.32 -3.89
N ILE A 275 -10.24 -26.07 -4.22
CA ILE A 275 -9.25 -25.61 -5.22
C ILE A 275 -9.80 -25.61 -6.65
N SER A 276 -10.94 -26.25 -6.88
CA SER A 276 -11.60 -26.32 -8.20
C SER A 276 -12.72 -25.29 -8.41
N LYS A 277 -13.08 -24.49 -7.39
CA LYS A 277 -14.19 -23.52 -7.52
C LYS A 277 -13.88 -22.36 -8.48
N GLY A 278 -12.61 -22.10 -8.76
CA GLY A 278 -12.21 -20.96 -9.57
C GLY A 278 -12.59 -19.64 -8.91
N VAL A 279 -13.04 -18.68 -9.73
CA VAL A 279 -13.16 -17.28 -9.32
C VAL A 279 -14.22 -16.97 -8.30
N GLU A 280 -15.25 -17.77 -8.27
CA GLU A 280 -16.34 -17.60 -7.32
C GLU A 280 -15.89 -17.88 -5.89
N GLY A 281 -14.83 -18.69 -5.72
CA GLY A 281 -14.30 -19.05 -4.41
C GLY A 281 -13.45 -17.97 -3.75
N HIS A 282 -13.00 -16.93 -4.46
CA HIS A 282 -12.04 -15.98 -3.90
C HIS A 282 -12.63 -15.18 -2.72
N GLY A 283 -11.90 -15.20 -1.60
CA GLY A 283 -12.32 -14.59 -0.33
C GLY A 283 -13.48 -15.31 0.35
N LYS A 284 -13.94 -16.45 -0.18
CA LYS A 284 -15.10 -17.19 0.34
C LYS A 284 -14.69 -18.32 1.27
N TYR A 285 -15.64 -18.66 2.14
CA TYR A 285 -15.64 -19.83 3.00
C TYR A 285 -16.52 -20.92 2.41
N LEU A 286 -15.99 -22.13 2.36
CA LEU A 286 -16.67 -23.30 1.83
C LEU A 286 -17.03 -24.28 2.94
N ASN A 287 -18.27 -24.75 2.91
CA ASN A 287 -18.80 -25.78 3.78
C ASN A 287 -19.38 -26.91 2.93
N ASP A 288 -19.05 -28.16 3.26
CA ASP A 288 -19.50 -29.34 2.52
C ASP A 288 -19.19 -29.34 1.01
N GLY A 289 -18.14 -28.60 0.62
CA GLY A 289 -17.71 -28.47 -0.78
C GLY A 289 -18.41 -27.36 -1.55
N GLU A 290 -19.29 -26.58 -0.91
CA GLU A 290 -20.00 -25.45 -1.50
C GLU A 290 -19.68 -24.12 -0.81
N ILE A 291 -19.81 -23.01 -1.53
CA ILE A 291 -19.66 -21.68 -0.95
C ILE A 291 -20.83 -21.42 0.00
N ASP A 292 -20.54 -21.19 1.27
CA ASP A 292 -21.55 -21.00 2.30
C ASP A 292 -21.07 -19.99 3.35
N GLU A 293 -21.14 -18.71 2.99
CA GLU A 293 -20.80 -17.60 3.90
C GLU A 293 -21.73 -17.54 5.13
N ASN A 294 -22.91 -18.17 5.08
CA ASN A 294 -23.85 -18.18 6.21
C ASN A 294 -23.40 -19.13 7.32
N SER A 295 -22.56 -20.12 7.00
CA SER A 295 -21.95 -21.02 7.98
C SER A 295 -20.82 -20.38 8.79
N LEU A 296 -20.37 -19.19 8.41
CA LEU A 296 -19.43 -18.40 9.22
C LEU A 296 -20.07 -17.99 10.54
N SER A 297 -19.26 -17.97 11.60
CA SER A 297 -19.72 -17.55 12.92
C SER A 297 -20.34 -16.14 12.87
N PRO A 298 -21.33 -15.83 13.72
CA PRO A 298 -21.87 -14.46 13.82
C PRO A 298 -20.79 -13.42 14.10
N PHE A 299 -19.73 -13.81 14.83
CA PHE A 299 -18.57 -12.96 15.06
C PHE A 299 -17.82 -12.64 13.78
N VAL A 300 -17.46 -13.62 12.94
CA VAL A 300 -16.76 -13.35 11.67
C VAL A 300 -17.56 -12.42 10.74
N ARG A 301 -18.89 -12.49 10.81
CA ARG A 301 -19.80 -11.67 10.00
C ARG A 301 -20.13 -10.29 10.60
N SER A 302 -19.68 -10.01 11.82
CA SER A 302 -19.97 -8.73 12.49
C SER A 302 -18.89 -7.68 12.22
N GLU A 303 -19.22 -6.42 12.50
CA GLU A 303 -18.25 -5.31 12.49
C GLU A 303 -17.09 -5.56 13.47
N GLU A 304 -17.37 -6.13 14.65
CA GLU A 304 -16.31 -6.51 15.59
C GLU A 304 -15.37 -7.57 15.00
N GLY A 305 -15.91 -8.56 14.28
CA GLY A 305 -15.10 -9.55 13.59
C GLY A 305 -14.24 -8.95 12.49
N LYS A 306 -14.73 -7.92 11.80
CA LYS A 306 -13.96 -7.17 10.80
C LYS A 306 -12.82 -6.37 11.45
N LEU A 307 -13.05 -5.72 12.60
CA LEU A 307 -11.99 -5.06 13.37
C LEU A 307 -10.94 -6.06 13.86
N ALA A 308 -11.38 -7.20 14.40
CA ALA A 308 -10.49 -8.28 14.80
C ALA A 308 -9.69 -8.81 13.60
N GLN A 309 -10.33 -9.00 12.45
CA GLN A 309 -9.66 -9.41 11.21
C GLN A 309 -8.52 -8.47 10.84
N ASP A 310 -8.81 -7.16 10.77
CA ASP A 310 -7.83 -6.15 10.37
C ASP A 310 -6.66 -6.08 11.36
N LYS A 311 -6.96 -6.15 12.66
CA LYS A 311 -5.94 -6.16 13.71
C LYS A 311 -5.07 -7.41 13.68
N MET A 312 -5.69 -8.60 13.62
CA MET A 312 -4.94 -9.86 13.60
C MET A 312 -4.06 -9.96 12.34
N TRP A 313 -4.53 -9.41 11.22
CA TRP A 313 -3.72 -9.28 10.01
C TRP A 313 -2.51 -8.37 10.23
N ALA A 314 -2.71 -7.18 10.80
CA ALA A 314 -1.62 -6.24 11.09
C ALA A 314 -0.57 -6.86 12.04
N GLU A 315 -1.00 -7.53 13.12
CA GLU A 315 -0.09 -8.24 14.02
C GLU A 315 0.66 -9.36 13.29
N LEU A 316 -0.04 -10.19 12.52
CA LEU A 316 0.60 -11.26 11.73
C LEU A 316 1.65 -10.66 10.78
N MET A 317 1.33 -9.61 10.05
CA MET A 317 2.29 -9.00 9.12
C MET A 317 3.50 -8.42 9.86
N GLY A 318 3.31 -7.85 11.05
CA GLY A 318 4.43 -7.46 11.92
C GLY A 318 5.34 -8.65 12.26
N ILE A 319 4.76 -9.80 12.63
CA ILE A 319 5.52 -11.03 12.89
C ILE A 319 6.26 -11.48 11.62
N LEU A 320 5.55 -11.59 10.51
CA LEU A 320 6.12 -12.09 9.26
C LEU A 320 7.22 -11.18 8.71
N GLU A 321 7.14 -9.87 8.94
CA GLU A 321 8.17 -8.91 8.55
C GLU A 321 9.48 -9.16 9.32
N THR A 322 9.40 -9.54 10.60
CA THR A 322 10.60 -9.93 11.37
C THR A 322 11.21 -11.24 10.87
N VAL A 323 10.39 -12.16 10.37
CA VAL A 323 10.82 -13.47 9.86
C VAL A 323 11.41 -13.35 8.45
N LYS A 324 10.76 -12.58 7.59
CA LYS A 324 11.15 -12.31 6.21
C LYS A 324 10.89 -10.84 5.89
N PRO A 325 11.92 -9.97 5.99
CA PRO A 325 11.80 -8.59 5.57
C PRO A 325 11.38 -8.48 4.10
N GLY A 326 10.49 -7.53 3.79
CA GLY A 326 9.89 -7.30 2.48
C GLY A 326 8.73 -8.25 2.13
N ILE A 327 8.25 -9.10 3.06
CA ILE A 327 7.19 -10.08 2.74
C ILE A 327 5.86 -9.42 2.36
N GLN A 328 5.56 -8.24 2.92
CA GLN A 328 4.35 -7.48 2.57
C GLN A 328 4.32 -7.05 1.11
N GLU A 329 5.49 -6.76 0.52
CA GLU A 329 5.60 -6.36 -0.89
C GLU A 329 5.11 -7.46 -1.83
N LEU A 330 5.21 -8.74 -1.43
CA LEU A 330 4.73 -9.87 -2.23
C LEU A 330 3.21 -9.86 -2.42
N LEU A 331 2.46 -9.08 -1.64
CA LEU A 331 1.02 -8.92 -1.81
C LEU A 331 0.68 -7.96 -2.96
N ILE A 332 1.55 -6.98 -3.22
CA ILE A 332 1.46 -6.00 -4.31
C ILE A 332 2.22 -6.55 -5.53
N SER A 333 1.80 -6.23 -6.75
CA SER A 333 2.31 -6.79 -8.00
C SER A 333 2.74 -5.67 -8.95
N THR A 334 4.02 -5.31 -8.95
CA THR A 334 4.59 -4.26 -9.83
C THR A 334 4.78 -4.71 -11.29
N LYS A 335 3.90 -5.59 -11.79
CA LYS A 335 4.01 -6.27 -13.10
C LYS A 335 4.27 -5.33 -14.28
N ALA A 336 3.59 -4.18 -14.33
CA ALA A 336 3.81 -3.23 -15.41
C ALA A 336 5.26 -2.72 -15.43
N TRP A 337 5.83 -2.39 -14.26
CA TRP A 337 7.20 -1.96 -14.13
C TRP A 337 8.20 -3.10 -14.34
N GLU A 338 7.92 -4.29 -13.82
CA GLU A 338 8.74 -5.49 -14.03
C GLU A 338 8.80 -5.92 -15.50
N ALA A 339 7.70 -5.77 -16.24
CA ALA A 339 7.64 -6.07 -17.68
C ALA A 339 8.31 -4.99 -18.54
N LEU A 340 8.16 -3.71 -18.17
CA LEU A 340 8.79 -2.60 -18.89
C LEU A 340 10.29 -2.53 -18.67
N SER A 341 10.75 -2.72 -17.44
CA SER A 341 12.14 -2.44 -17.06
C SER A 341 13.20 -3.17 -17.90
N PRO A 342 13.04 -4.46 -18.27
CA PRO A 342 13.97 -5.14 -19.15
C PRO A 342 13.96 -4.63 -20.60
N CYS A 343 12.85 -4.02 -21.03
CA CYS A 343 12.64 -3.55 -22.40
C CYS A 343 13.14 -2.12 -22.63
N LEU A 344 13.23 -1.33 -21.56
CA LEU A 344 13.69 0.05 -21.61
C LEU A 344 15.23 0.11 -21.59
N PRO A 345 15.85 1.03 -22.34
CA PRO A 345 17.31 1.11 -22.37
C PRO A 345 17.87 1.53 -21.00
N SER A 346 19.00 0.96 -20.59
CA SER A 346 19.79 1.55 -19.49
C SER A 346 20.39 2.87 -19.98
N ARG A 347 20.46 3.88 -19.11
CA ARG A 347 20.99 5.21 -19.45
C ARG A 347 22.30 5.46 -18.74
N THR A 348 22.24 6.04 -17.55
CA THR A 348 23.38 6.32 -16.68
C THR A 348 23.09 5.73 -15.30
N PRO A 349 24.11 5.49 -14.45
CA PRO A 349 23.87 5.00 -13.10
C PRO A 349 22.86 5.83 -12.30
N ASP A 350 22.90 7.16 -12.43
CA ASP A 350 21.94 8.05 -11.76
C ASP A 350 20.50 7.85 -12.26
N LEU A 351 20.31 7.80 -13.58
CA LEU A 351 18.98 7.65 -14.17
C LEU A 351 18.41 6.24 -13.94
N ASP A 352 19.27 5.22 -13.97
CA ASP A 352 18.87 3.84 -13.68
C ASP A 352 18.45 3.69 -12.21
N TYR A 353 19.15 4.37 -11.28
CA TYR A 353 18.73 4.46 -9.87
C TYR A 353 17.34 5.10 -9.75
N TRP A 354 17.13 6.25 -10.39
CA TRP A 354 15.86 6.95 -10.32
C TRP A 354 14.72 6.15 -10.93
N TRP A 355 14.95 5.45 -12.04
CA TRP A 355 13.97 4.54 -12.62
C TRP A 355 13.64 3.38 -11.67
N ALA A 356 14.65 2.78 -11.04
CA ALA A 356 14.45 1.71 -10.08
C ALA A 356 13.66 2.15 -8.85
N LEU A 357 13.86 3.38 -8.38
CA LEU A 357 13.13 3.91 -7.22
C LEU A 357 11.73 4.39 -7.62
N THR A 358 11.69 5.43 -8.45
CA THR A 358 10.46 6.20 -8.72
C THR A 358 9.54 5.49 -9.71
N GLY A 359 10.08 4.67 -10.61
CA GLY A 359 9.28 3.78 -11.46
C GLY A 359 8.55 2.71 -10.64
N THR A 360 9.25 2.08 -9.70
CA THR A 360 8.66 1.11 -8.76
C THR A 360 7.62 1.76 -7.87
N HIS A 361 7.93 2.92 -7.28
CA HIS A 361 6.98 3.67 -6.44
C HIS A 361 5.69 4.01 -7.20
N LEU A 362 5.82 4.54 -8.42
CA LEU A 362 4.67 4.87 -9.25
C LEU A 362 3.84 3.62 -9.58
N ALA A 363 4.47 2.48 -9.89
CA ALA A 363 3.78 1.22 -10.14
C ALA A 363 2.98 0.74 -8.93
N ILE A 364 3.59 0.74 -7.74
CA ILE A 364 2.93 0.38 -6.47
C ILE A 364 1.69 1.26 -6.25
N MET A 365 1.83 2.58 -6.43
CA MET A 365 0.73 3.51 -6.19
C MET A 365 -0.41 3.32 -7.20
N LEU A 366 -0.12 3.15 -8.48
CA LEU A 366 -1.14 2.96 -9.52
C LEU A 366 -1.90 1.65 -9.33
N GLU A 367 -1.21 0.57 -8.97
CA GLU A 367 -1.87 -0.71 -8.66
C GLU A 367 -2.75 -0.59 -7.41
N ALA A 368 -2.23 0.02 -6.34
CA ALA A 368 -3.01 0.27 -5.13
C ALA A 368 -4.25 1.15 -5.41
N GLY A 369 -4.12 2.13 -6.31
CA GLY A 369 -5.23 2.98 -6.78
C GLY A 369 -6.23 2.26 -7.69
N GLY A 370 -5.93 1.03 -8.12
CA GLY A 370 -6.82 0.22 -8.97
C GLY A 370 -6.89 0.70 -10.43
N TYR A 371 -5.78 1.24 -10.95
CA TYR A 371 -5.61 1.61 -12.35
C TYR A 371 -5.48 0.36 -13.23
N SER A 372 -6.00 0.41 -14.46
CA SER A 372 -5.83 -0.70 -15.41
C SER A 372 -4.38 -0.82 -15.87
N ILE A 373 -3.99 -2.01 -16.32
CA ILE A 373 -2.62 -2.29 -16.75
C ILE A 373 -2.18 -1.35 -17.88
N GLU A 374 -3.07 -1.00 -18.82
CA GLU A 374 -2.77 -0.07 -19.91
C GLU A 374 -2.42 1.32 -19.38
N LYS A 375 -3.16 1.78 -18.36
CA LYS A 375 -2.88 3.06 -17.69
C LYS A 375 -1.60 3.01 -16.86
N GLN A 376 -1.28 1.87 -16.26
CA GLN A 376 0.00 1.66 -15.60
C GLN A 376 1.16 1.76 -16.61
N TYR A 377 1.07 1.08 -17.75
CA TYR A 377 2.06 1.19 -18.83
C TYR A 377 2.19 2.63 -19.35
N GLU A 378 1.08 3.31 -19.62
CA GLU A 378 1.06 4.71 -20.09
C GLU A 378 1.80 5.63 -19.11
N ALA A 379 1.47 5.55 -17.82
CA ALA A 379 2.09 6.38 -16.79
C ALA A 379 3.58 6.06 -16.60
N LEU A 380 3.96 4.78 -16.60
CA LEU A 380 5.35 4.34 -16.41
C LEU A 380 6.24 4.68 -17.60
N ILE A 381 5.75 4.53 -18.83
CA ILE A 381 6.47 4.94 -20.05
C ILE A 381 6.65 6.44 -20.05
N PHE A 382 5.60 7.21 -19.72
CA PHE A 382 5.71 8.66 -19.61
C PHE A 382 6.75 9.06 -18.57
N HIS A 383 6.67 8.47 -17.37
CA HIS A 383 7.60 8.73 -16.28
C HIS A 383 9.06 8.46 -16.70
N TYR A 384 9.32 7.32 -17.33
CA TYR A 384 10.65 6.95 -17.79
C TYR A 384 11.23 7.93 -18.85
N HIS A 385 10.41 8.43 -19.77
CA HIS A 385 10.89 9.26 -20.88
C HIS A 385 10.94 10.76 -20.59
N TRP A 386 10.02 11.27 -19.76
CA TRP A 386 9.85 12.71 -19.51
C TRP A 386 10.16 13.14 -18.09
N VAL A 387 10.22 12.23 -17.12
CA VAL A 387 10.45 12.58 -15.70
C VAL A 387 11.82 12.12 -15.21
N VAL A 388 12.13 10.82 -15.33
CA VAL A 388 13.42 10.24 -14.91
C VAL A 388 14.64 11.05 -15.38
N PRO A 389 14.71 11.55 -16.65
CA PRO A 389 15.88 12.29 -17.13
C PRO A 389 16.16 13.61 -16.42
N TYR A 390 15.21 14.11 -15.63
CA TYR A 390 15.27 15.38 -14.93
C TYR A 390 15.30 15.21 -13.40
N MET A 391 15.63 14.02 -12.89
CA MET A 391 15.72 13.75 -11.45
C MET A 391 17.06 14.16 -10.82
N GLY A 392 18.03 14.61 -11.63
CA GLY A 392 19.35 14.97 -11.14
C GLY A 392 20.20 13.77 -10.67
N PRO A 393 21.28 14.03 -9.91
CA PRO A 393 22.19 12.97 -9.44
C PRO A 393 21.52 12.04 -8.43
N ALA A 394 21.88 10.76 -8.46
CA ALA A 394 21.47 9.79 -7.44
C ALA A 394 22.23 10.02 -6.12
N PRO A 395 21.74 9.46 -4.99
CA PRO A 395 22.44 9.58 -3.70
C PRO A 395 23.87 9.05 -3.76
N THR A 396 24.82 9.85 -3.27
CA THR A 396 26.24 9.49 -3.12
C THR A 396 26.57 9.09 -1.69
N ALA A 397 27.67 8.36 -1.50
CA ALA A 397 28.09 7.85 -0.17
C ALA A 397 28.41 8.96 0.84
N ASP A 398 28.74 10.17 0.40
CA ASP A 398 28.97 11.34 1.25
C ASP A 398 27.68 12.15 1.53
N GLY A 399 26.55 11.77 0.93
CA GLY A 399 25.22 12.35 1.15
C GLY A 399 25.08 13.81 0.71
N ARG A 400 26.05 14.35 -0.03
CA ARG A 400 26.06 15.77 -0.42
C ARG A 400 25.29 15.99 -1.71
N LEU A 401 24.16 16.67 -1.61
CA LEU A 401 23.42 17.18 -2.75
C LEU A 401 23.84 18.62 -3.04
N LYS A 402 24.21 18.89 -4.31
CA LYS A 402 24.47 20.25 -4.80
C LYS A 402 23.20 21.10 -4.75
N TRP A 403 22.05 20.50 -5.04
CA TRP A 403 20.74 21.12 -5.01
C TRP A 403 19.78 20.24 -4.22
N LYS A 404 19.06 20.85 -3.28
CA LYS A 404 18.07 20.17 -2.45
C LYS A 404 16.71 20.76 -2.79
N SER A 405 15.80 19.89 -3.24
CA SER A 405 14.43 20.31 -3.53
C SER A 405 13.64 20.53 -2.24
N LEU A 406 12.72 21.49 -2.24
CA LEU A 406 11.76 21.70 -1.15
C LEU A 406 10.61 20.68 -1.14
N LEU A 407 10.48 19.84 -2.17
CA LEU A 407 9.48 18.77 -2.22
C LEU A 407 9.73 17.72 -1.14
N GLY A 408 10.95 17.19 -1.07
CA GLY A 408 11.38 16.27 -0.02
C GLY A 408 12.02 17.03 1.14
N VAL A 409 11.72 16.62 2.38
CA VAL A 409 12.34 17.22 3.58
C VAL A 409 13.87 17.09 3.53
N GLU A 410 14.34 15.97 3.00
CA GLU A 410 15.73 15.58 2.78
C GLU A 410 16.34 16.09 1.45
N GLY A 411 15.54 16.75 0.60
CA GLY A 411 15.99 17.27 -0.71
C GLY A 411 15.52 16.47 -1.92
N SER A 412 14.65 15.47 -1.75
CA SER A 412 14.12 14.67 -2.86
C SER A 412 13.38 15.53 -3.90
N PRO A 413 13.67 15.38 -5.21
CA PRO A 413 13.08 16.21 -6.27
C PRO A 413 11.69 15.74 -6.70
N ILE A 414 11.03 14.88 -5.91
CA ILE A 414 9.69 14.37 -6.22
C ILE A 414 8.90 14.14 -4.93
N GLU A 415 7.60 14.43 -4.97
CA GLU A 415 6.62 14.12 -3.95
C GLU A 415 5.37 13.53 -4.62
N TYR A 416 4.87 12.41 -4.09
CA TYR A 416 3.65 11.79 -4.59
C TYR A 416 2.42 12.33 -3.84
N SER A 417 1.25 12.13 -4.42
CA SER A 417 0.00 12.36 -3.70
C SER A 417 -1.07 11.32 -4.05
N TRP A 418 -1.86 11.01 -3.04
CA TRP A 418 -2.99 10.10 -3.07
C TRP A 418 -4.26 10.91 -2.82
N LYS A 419 -4.98 11.21 -3.89
CA LYS A 419 -6.29 11.82 -3.76
C LYS A 419 -7.30 10.74 -3.43
N TRP A 420 -7.92 10.84 -2.26
CA TRP A 420 -8.80 9.80 -1.76
C TRP A 420 -10.11 9.70 -2.55
N ASN A 421 -10.63 8.47 -2.64
CA ASN A 421 -11.91 8.17 -3.25
C ASN A 421 -13.08 8.87 -2.54
N THR A 422 -14.18 9.11 -3.25
CA THR A 422 -15.52 9.27 -2.66
C THR A 422 -16.17 7.90 -2.48
N PRO A 423 -17.39 7.80 -1.91
CA PRO A 423 -18.12 6.53 -1.87
C PRO A 423 -18.37 5.88 -3.25
N THR A 424 -18.20 6.63 -4.34
CA THR A 424 -18.49 6.17 -5.71
C THR A 424 -17.32 6.31 -6.69
N SER A 425 -16.16 6.82 -6.24
CA SER A 425 -14.98 7.01 -7.08
C SER A 425 -13.83 6.11 -6.66
N LYS A 426 -12.76 6.08 -7.46
CA LYS A 426 -11.46 5.52 -7.07
C LYS A 426 -10.52 6.64 -6.60
N PRO A 427 -9.39 6.30 -5.97
CA PRO A 427 -8.32 7.27 -5.71
C PRO A 427 -7.64 7.73 -7.01
N ASP A 428 -7.13 8.97 -7.03
CA ASP A 428 -6.22 9.44 -8.08
C ASP A 428 -4.78 9.49 -7.55
N VAL A 429 -3.84 8.93 -8.30
CA VAL A 429 -2.39 9.03 -8.06
C VAL A 429 -1.81 10.18 -8.87
N ARG A 430 -0.98 11.00 -8.22
CA ARG A 430 -0.31 12.16 -8.84
C ARG A 430 1.08 12.30 -8.25
N PHE A 431 1.94 13.06 -8.91
CA PHE A 431 3.18 13.50 -8.29
C PHE A 431 3.58 14.89 -8.77
N THR A 432 4.32 15.57 -7.92
CA THR A 432 4.99 16.84 -8.20
C THR A 432 6.48 16.59 -8.22
N MET A 433 7.19 17.18 -9.17
CA MET A 433 8.64 17.08 -9.26
C MET A 433 9.30 18.44 -9.48
N GLU A 434 10.57 18.54 -9.12
CA GLU A 434 11.45 19.64 -9.50
C GLU A 434 12.49 19.09 -10.48
N ALA A 435 12.55 19.67 -11.68
CA ALA A 435 13.49 19.22 -12.68
C ALA A 435 14.91 19.70 -12.32
N ILE A 436 15.88 18.80 -12.39
CA ILE A 436 17.29 19.03 -12.07
C ILE A 436 18.15 18.50 -13.22
N ASN A 437 19.15 19.27 -13.62
CA ASN A 437 20.16 18.91 -14.61
C ASN A 437 21.59 19.17 -14.08
N GLU A 438 22.59 19.00 -14.94
CA GLU A 438 24.01 19.20 -14.59
C GLU A 438 24.39 20.66 -14.25
N PHE A 439 23.60 21.63 -14.71
CA PHE A 439 23.84 23.06 -14.50
C PHE A 439 23.17 23.62 -13.26
N THR A 440 22.12 22.96 -12.75
CA THR A 440 21.36 23.31 -11.57
C THR A 440 22.24 23.75 -10.39
N GLY A 441 21.96 24.93 -9.83
CA GLY A 441 22.69 25.53 -8.71
C GLY A 441 24.12 25.97 -9.06
N GLY A 442 24.51 25.92 -10.33
CA GLY A 442 25.81 26.38 -10.82
C GLY A 442 25.73 27.75 -11.50
N PRO A 443 26.86 28.28 -12.01
CA PRO A 443 26.89 29.61 -12.62
C PRO A 443 25.99 29.80 -13.85
N LEU A 444 25.65 28.71 -14.54
CA LEU A 444 24.77 28.75 -15.73
C LEU A 444 23.28 28.65 -15.39
N ASP A 445 22.94 28.13 -14.21
CA ASP A 445 21.56 28.00 -13.74
C ASP A 445 21.48 28.09 -12.21
N PRO A 446 21.74 29.29 -11.64
CA PRO A 446 21.79 29.45 -10.18
C PRO A 446 20.44 29.18 -9.51
N LEU A 447 19.32 29.40 -10.19
CA LEU A 447 17.96 29.27 -9.64
C LEU A 447 17.26 27.95 -9.99
N ASN A 448 17.92 27.05 -10.71
CA ASN A 448 17.34 25.79 -11.19
C ASN A 448 16.09 25.96 -12.09
N GLN A 449 16.20 26.79 -13.12
CA GLN A 449 15.08 27.07 -14.02
C GLN A 449 15.21 26.41 -15.39
N ASP A 450 16.43 26.14 -15.86
CA ASP A 450 16.69 25.66 -17.21
C ASP A 450 16.10 24.25 -17.41
N ALA A 451 16.34 23.36 -16.44
CA ALA A 451 15.82 22.00 -16.46
C ALA A 451 14.29 21.96 -16.61
N SER A 452 13.58 22.76 -15.81
CA SER A 452 12.12 22.87 -15.84
C SER A 452 11.61 23.42 -17.17
N ARG A 453 12.22 24.50 -17.69
CA ARG A 453 11.85 25.07 -19.00
C ARG A 453 12.01 24.06 -20.13
N ARG A 454 13.13 23.34 -20.15
CA ARG A 454 13.43 22.33 -21.18
C ARG A 454 12.46 21.15 -21.10
N MET A 455 12.15 20.68 -19.89
CA MET A 455 11.18 19.60 -19.68
C MET A 455 9.78 20.02 -20.16
N LEU A 456 9.29 21.18 -19.72
CA LEU A 456 7.96 21.69 -20.10
C LEU A 456 7.82 21.90 -21.60
N HIS A 457 8.83 22.48 -22.26
CA HIS A 457 8.82 22.65 -23.72
C HIS A 457 8.71 21.30 -24.44
N ARG A 458 9.53 20.31 -24.06
CA ARG A 458 9.48 18.96 -24.65
C ARG A 458 8.14 18.26 -24.41
N ILE A 459 7.51 18.48 -23.28
CA ILE A 459 6.17 17.93 -23.01
C ILE A 459 5.14 18.63 -23.90
N SER A 460 5.21 19.96 -24.07
CA SER A 460 4.27 20.70 -24.92
C SER A 460 4.34 20.31 -26.41
N GLU A 461 5.51 19.89 -26.89
CA GLU A 461 5.66 19.33 -28.25
C GLU A 461 5.02 17.95 -28.39
N ALA A 462 4.95 17.17 -27.30
CA ALA A 462 4.42 15.81 -27.30
C ALA A 462 2.94 15.72 -26.91
N VAL A 463 2.44 16.68 -26.12
CA VAL A 463 1.10 16.65 -25.51
C VAL A 463 0.36 17.92 -25.90
N SER A 464 -0.52 17.82 -26.90
CA SER A 464 -1.19 18.97 -27.53
C SER A 464 -2.13 19.77 -26.62
N SER A 465 -2.52 19.22 -25.46
CA SER A 465 -3.33 19.93 -24.47
C SER A 465 -2.52 20.87 -23.57
N VAL A 466 -1.19 20.78 -23.62
CA VAL A 466 -0.28 21.59 -22.79
C VAL A 466 -0.04 22.94 -23.45
N ASP A 467 -0.33 24.01 -22.72
CA ASP A 467 -0.09 25.39 -23.13
C ASP A 467 0.76 26.09 -22.08
N LEU A 468 1.87 26.70 -22.52
CA LEU A 468 2.86 27.32 -21.64
C LEU A 468 2.75 28.85 -21.60
N THR A 469 1.65 29.45 -22.07
CA THR A 469 1.50 30.92 -22.14
C THR A 469 1.65 31.57 -20.76
N TRP A 470 0.89 31.09 -19.77
CA TRP A 470 1.00 31.61 -18.39
C TRP A 470 2.32 31.22 -17.73
N VAL A 471 2.84 30.03 -18.03
CA VAL A 471 4.15 29.58 -17.55
C VAL A 471 5.26 30.54 -17.99
N ASN A 472 5.31 30.88 -19.27
CA ASN A 472 6.28 31.81 -19.84
C ASN A 472 6.13 33.23 -19.29
N HIS A 473 4.89 33.68 -19.06
CA HIS A 473 4.62 34.95 -18.40
C HIS A 473 5.24 34.98 -16.99
N PHE A 474 4.96 33.99 -16.15
CA PHE A 474 5.46 33.96 -14.78
C PHE A 474 6.97 33.81 -14.69
N PHE A 475 7.56 33.02 -15.58
CA PHE A 475 9.01 33.00 -15.75
C PHE A 475 9.59 34.38 -16.04
N ALA A 476 8.92 35.18 -16.88
CA ALA A 476 9.42 36.50 -17.26
C ALA A 476 9.26 37.56 -16.17
N THR A 477 8.23 37.46 -15.33
CA THR A 477 7.82 38.54 -14.41
C THR A 477 8.19 38.31 -12.95
N LEU A 478 8.33 37.06 -12.50
CA LEU A 478 8.56 36.74 -11.08
C LEU A 478 10.05 36.70 -10.67
N TYR A 479 10.96 36.72 -11.64
CA TYR A 479 12.40 36.57 -11.40
C TYR A 479 13.17 37.69 -12.11
N ASP A 480 14.32 38.03 -11.55
CA ASP A 480 15.31 38.82 -12.26
C ASP A 480 16.07 37.91 -13.25
N HIS A 481 16.49 38.45 -14.40
CA HIS A 481 17.11 37.64 -15.47
C HIS A 481 18.63 37.80 -15.56
N ASP A 482 19.22 38.64 -14.70
CA ASP A 482 20.66 38.85 -14.65
C ASP A 482 21.33 37.75 -13.81
N GLN A 483 21.59 36.60 -14.44
CA GLN A 483 22.22 35.45 -13.79
C GLN A 483 23.55 35.79 -13.13
N SER A 484 24.32 36.73 -13.69
CA SER A 484 25.62 37.13 -13.15
C SER A 484 25.52 37.68 -11.73
N LYS A 485 24.42 38.36 -11.40
CA LYS A 485 24.16 38.88 -10.05
C LYS A 485 23.76 37.79 -9.07
N TYR A 486 22.96 36.81 -9.49
CA TYR A 486 22.67 35.64 -8.65
C TYR A 486 23.93 34.81 -8.39
N VAL A 487 24.83 34.71 -9.37
CA VAL A 487 26.14 34.06 -9.16
C VAL A 487 26.97 34.83 -8.13
N ALA A 488 26.96 36.17 -8.17
CA ALA A 488 27.63 36.98 -7.18
C ALA A 488 27.02 36.81 -5.77
N GLU A 489 25.70 36.74 -5.65
CA GLU A 489 25.01 36.44 -4.38
C GLU A 489 25.38 35.07 -3.82
N ALA A 490 25.36 34.03 -4.67
CA ALA A 490 25.77 32.69 -4.28
C ALA A 490 27.23 32.66 -3.82
N ALA A 491 28.13 33.36 -4.53
CA ALA A 491 29.53 33.51 -4.12
C ALA A 491 29.70 34.28 -2.79
N ALA A 492 28.74 35.16 -2.45
CA ALA A 492 28.67 35.85 -1.16
C ALA A 492 28.00 35.02 -0.05
N GLY A 493 27.62 33.76 -0.34
CA GLY A 493 27.08 32.83 0.64
C GLY A 493 25.55 32.73 0.66
N ALA A 494 24.84 33.33 -0.30
CA ALA A 494 23.40 33.10 -0.44
C ALA A 494 23.11 31.63 -0.78
N HIS A 495 22.07 31.07 -0.16
CA HIS A 495 21.66 29.69 -0.38
C HIS A 495 20.36 29.66 -1.17
N PHE A 496 20.36 29.26 -2.43
CA PHE A 496 19.11 29.21 -3.21
C PHE A 496 18.37 27.89 -3.03
N THR A 497 17.05 27.97 -3.07
CA THR A 497 16.14 26.84 -2.95
C THR A 497 15.24 26.71 -4.18
N THR A 498 14.34 25.72 -4.18
CA THR A 498 13.40 25.44 -5.29
C THR A 498 12.68 26.68 -5.76
N THR A 499 12.75 26.95 -7.07
CA THR A 499 11.99 28.04 -7.69
C THR A 499 10.83 27.56 -8.56
N ILE A 500 10.97 26.39 -9.20
CA ILE A 500 9.97 25.85 -10.13
C ILE A 500 9.70 24.38 -9.81
N MET A 501 8.42 23.99 -9.81
CA MET A 501 8.00 22.59 -9.74
C MET A 501 6.91 22.31 -10.77
N THR A 502 6.75 21.06 -11.16
CA THR A 502 5.72 20.62 -12.10
C THR A 502 4.98 19.42 -11.52
N ALA A 503 3.65 19.50 -11.42
CA ALA A 503 2.80 18.37 -11.08
C ALA A 503 2.22 17.71 -12.32
N LEU A 504 2.24 16.38 -12.32
CA LEU A 504 1.70 15.53 -13.36
C LEU A 504 0.54 14.71 -12.81
N GLU A 505 -0.60 14.78 -13.50
CA GLU A 505 -1.81 14.04 -13.14
C GLU A 505 -2.23 13.12 -14.28
N PHE A 506 -2.08 11.81 -14.07
CA PHE A 506 -2.53 10.78 -15.01
C PHE A 506 -4.02 10.51 -14.79
N LEU A 507 -4.85 11.24 -15.52
CA LEU A 507 -6.29 11.09 -15.49
C LEU A 507 -6.75 10.03 -16.51
N PRO A 508 -7.95 9.43 -16.34
CA PRO A 508 -8.48 8.45 -17.28
C PRO A 508 -8.48 8.91 -18.75
N LYS A 509 -8.67 10.21 -18.99
CA LYS A 509 -8.80 10.82 -20.34
C LYS A 509 -7.57 11.62 -20.81
N GLY A 510 -6.44 11.55 -20.11
CA GLY A 510 -5.20 12.21 -20.54
C GLY A 510 -4.33 12.69 -19.38
N LEU A 511 -3.29 13.42 -19.74
CA LEU A 511 -2.32 14.00 -18.81
C LEU A 511 -2.64 15.47 -18.57
N ASN A 512 -2.80 15.86 -17.31
CA ASN A 512 -2.85 17.26 -16.91
C ASN A 512 -1.54 17.68 -16.26
N LEU A 513 -1.08 18.89 -16.58
CA LEU A 513 0.11 19.50 -15.99
C LEU A 513 -0.25 20.75 -15.19
N LYS A 514 0.52 20.99 -14.14
CA LYS A 514 0.50 22.25 -13.39
C LYS A 514 1.92 22.67 -13.09
N THR A 515 2.23 23.94 -13.33
CA THR A 515 3.52 24.51 -12.96
C THR A 515 3.39 25.42 -11.75
N TYR A 516 4.30 25.25 -10.80
CA TYR A 516 4.39 25.97 -9.54
C TYR A 516 5.60 26.90 -9.56
N PHE A 517 5.44 28.10 -9.01
CA PHE A 517 6.44 29.15 -8.98
C PHE A 517 6.61 29.63 -7.54
N ILE A 518 7.82 29.45 -7.02
CA ILE A 518 8.29 30.05 -5.78
C ILE A 518 9.23 31.19 -6.19
N PRO A 519 8.79 32.46 -6.10
CA PRO A 519 9.55 33.57 -6.61
C PRO A 519 10.67 34.00 -5.66
N ARG A 520 11.73 34.57 -6.23
CA ARG A 520 12.89 35.14 -5.52
C ARG A 520 13.43 36.33 -6.31
N ARG A 521 13.66 37.46 -5.64
CA ARG A 521 14.31 38.66 -6.23
C ARG A 521 15.79 38.75 -5.86
N LEU A 522 16.56 39.46 -6.69
CA LEU A 522 17.91 39.88 -6.37
C LEU A 522 17.94 40.74 -5.09
N GLY A 523 18.97 40.53 -4.28
CA GLY A 523 19.21 41.17 -2.99
C GLY A 523 18.40 40.60 -1.84
N GLN A 524 17.56 39.60 -2.08
CA GLN A 524 16.74 38.96 -1.05
C GLN A 524 17.61 38.05 -0.18
N THR A 525 17.65 38.31 1.12
CA THR A 525 18.48 37.55 2.06
C THR A 525 17.79 36.32 2.64
N SER A 526 16.47 36.41 2.89
CA SER A 526 15.63 35.31 3.38
C SER A 526 14.15 35.73 3.39
N GLY A 527 13.24 34.76 3.43
CA GLY A 527 11.78 35.00 3.56
C GLY A 527 11.09 35.15 2.20
N GLN A 528 9.80 35.49 2.22
CA GLN A 528 8.99 35.67 1.01
C GLN A 528 9.13 37.07 0.41
N ILE A 529 8.83 37.20 -0.89
CA ILE A 529 8.72 38.53 -1.51
C ILE A 529 7.41 39.21 -1.06
N PRO A 530 7.41 40.55 -0.86
CA PRO A 530 6.20 41.29 -0.47
C PRO A 530 5.07 41.14 -1.48
N LEU A 531 3.81 41.17 -1.02
CA LEU A 531 2.60 41.02 -1.86
C LEU A 531 2.62 41.97 -3.08
N ALA A 532 3.07 43.22 -2.91
CA ALA A 532 3.19 44.21 -3.98
C ALA A 532 4.06 43.76 -5.18
N GLN A 533 5.03 42.87 -4.96
CA GLN A 533 5.88 42.33 -6.03
C GLN A 533 5.23 41.19 -6.82
N TRP A 534 4.17 40.59 -6.27
CA TRP A 534 3.31 39.63 -6.99
C TRP A 534 2.33 40.38 -7.90
N ASP A 535 1.83 41.54 -7.44
CA ASP A 535 0.78 42.32 -8.12
C ASP A 535 1.16 42.71 -9.54
N GLU A 536 2.41 43.11 -9.79
CA GLU A 536 2.88 43.43 -11.14
C GLU A 536 2.70 42.25 -12.11
N SER A 537 2.95 41.05 -11.63
CA SER A 537 2.80 39.82 -12.41
C SER A 537 1.32 39.43 -12.56
N LEU A 538 0.53 39.57 -11.50
CA LEU A 538 -0.88 39.15 -11.47
C LEU A 538 -1.85 40.15 -12.13
N ALA A 539 -1.48 41.43 -12.23
CA ALA A 539 -2.33 42.48 -12.79
C ALA A 539 -2.69 42.24 -14.26
N LYS A 540 -1.80 41.59 -15.02
CA LYS A 540 -2.02 41.26 -16.44
C LYS A 540 -2.89 40.03 -16.66
N LEU A 541 -3.18 39.26 -15.61
CA LEU A 541 -3.91 38.01 -15.69
C LEU A 541 -5.34 38.23 -15.22
N ASP A 542 -6.29 38.07 -16.15
CA ASP A 542 -7.73 38.16 -15.87
C ASP A 542 -8.05 39.33 -14.91
N PRO A 543 -7.78 40.59 -15.33
CA PRO A 543 -7.77 41.75 -14.45
C PRO A 543 -9.12 41.96 -13.73
N ASP A 544 -10.23 41.60 -14.38
CA ASP A 544 -11.60 41.78 -13.89
C ASP A 544 -12.14 40.56 -13.12
N ASN A 545 -11.27 39.65 -12.67
CA ASN A 545 -11.68 38.46 -11.94
C ASN A 545 -12.21 38.80 -10.53
N ALA A 546 -13.51 38.62 -10.31
CA ALA A 546 -14.17 38.92 -9.04
C ALA A 546 -13.69 38.04 -7.88
N ALA A 547 -13.38 36.75 -8.11
CA ALA A 547 -12.79 35.90 -7.08
C ALA A 547 -11.40 36.41 -6.63
N LYS A 548 -10.58 36.90 -7.57
CA LYS A 548 -9.30 37.54 -7.25
C LYS A 548 -9.53 38.77 -6.38
N ALA A 549 -10.45 39.67 -6.76
CA ALA A 549 -10.77 40.85 -5.96
C ALA A 549 -11.23 40.48 -4.54
N ALA A 550 -12.06 39.45 -4.38
CA ALA A 550 -12.51 38.98 -3.08
C ALA A 550 -11.37 38.47 -2.18
N VAL A 551 -10.36 37.80 -2.77
CA VAL A 551 -9.15 37.38 -2.04
C VAL A 551 -8.38 38.59 -1.53
N TYR A 552 -8.10 39.59 -2.39
CA TYR A 552 -7.38 40.79 -1.98
C TYR A 552 -8.11 41.58 -0.90
N GLU A 553 -9.43 41.71 -1.01
CA GLU A 553 -10.25 42.37 0.02
C GLU A 553 -10.16 41.62 1.38
N PHE A 554 -10.10 40.29 1.36
CA PHE A 554 -9.89 39.49 2.57
C PHE A 554 -8.49 39.72 3.15
N LEU A 555 -7.44 39.70 2.33
CA LEU A 555 -6.05 39.94 2.77
C LEU A 555 -5.89 41.33 3.41
N ASP A 556 -6.54 42.36 2.87
CA ASP A 556 -6.43 43.74 3.36
C ASP A 556 -7.39 44.05 4.53
N GLY A 557 -8.56 43.42 4.56
CA GLY A 557 -9.66 43.78 5.45
C GLY A 557 -9.81 42.89 6.69
N ASN A 558 -9.39 41.62 6.61
CA ASN A 558 -9.62 40.62 7.65
C ASN A 558 -8.41 40.45 8.59
N HIS A 559 -8.63 40.06 9.85
CA HIS A 559 -7.55 39.81 10.80
C HIS A 559 -6.66 38.63 10.38
N GLU A 560 -7.25 37.47 10.10
CA GLU A 560 -6.53 36.28 9.62
C GLU A 560 -5.99 36.51 8.20
N GLY A 561 -6.73 37.24 7.36
CA GLY A 561 -6.28 37.64 6.04
C GLY A 561 -4.93 38.39 6.05
N LYS A 562 -4.72 39.30 7.00
CA LYS A 562 -3.47 40.05 7.15
C LYS A 562 -2.27 39.22 7.60
N LEU A 563 -2.52 38.05 8.19
CA LEU A 563 -1.48 37.13 8.65
C LEU A 563 -1.03 36.17 7.53
N LEU A 564 -1.82 36.06 6.46
CA LEU A 564 -1.48 35.21 5.31
C LEU A 564 -0.32 35.80 4.51
N SER A 565 0.76 35.03 4.45
CA SER A 565 1.98 35.39 3.71
C SER A 565 2.10 34.58 2.43
N PRO A 566 2.09 35.20 1.23
CA PRO A 566 2.19 34.48 -0.03
C PRO A 566 3.60 33.90 -0.21
N PHE A 567 3.71 32.64 -0.64
CA PHE A 567 5.01 32.00 -0.85
C PHE A 567 5.14 31.29 -2.20
N MET A 568 4.03 30.96 -2.85
CA MET A 568 4.01 30.22 -4.11
C MET A 568 2.74 30.55 -4.89
N LEU A 569 2.80 30.41 -6.21
CA LEU A 569 1.59 30.26 -7.03
C LEU A 569 1.71 29.03 -7.93
N ALA A 570 0.57 28.54 -8.43
CA ALA A 570 0.54 27.53 -9.47
C ALA A 570 -0.50 27.86 -10.53
N VAL A 571 -0.27 27.36 -11.73
CA VAL A 571 -1.20 27.46 -12.86
C VAL A 571 -1.47 26.08 -13.44
N ASP A 572 -2.64 25.91 -14.02
CA ASP A 572 -2.89 24.76 -14.89
C ASP A 572 -2.29 25.06 -16.27
N ASP A 573 -1.47 24.16 -16.82
CA ASP A 573 -0.70 24.38 -18.06
C ASP A 573 -1.58 24.11 -19.29
N VAL A 574 -2.65 24.89 -19.40
CA VAL A 574 -3.67 24.86 -20.44
C VAL A 574 -3.93 26.27 -20.95
N ILE A 575 -4.66 26.40 -22.06
CA ILE A 575 -4.96 27.71 -22.65
C ILE A 575 -5.45 28.72 -21.59
N PRO A 576 -5.03 30.00 -21.65
CA PRO A 576 -5.33 31.02 -20.63
C PRO A 576 -6.79 31.09 -20.18
N ALA A 577 -7.74 30.98 -21.12
CA ALA A 577 -9.18 31.03 -20.83
C ALA A 577 -9.71 29.87 -19.95
N LYS A 578 -8.91 28.82 -19.76
CA LYS A 578 -9.22 27.65 -18.91
C LYS A 578 -8.24 27.48 -17.75
N SER A 579 -7.14 28.23 -17.74
CA SER A 579 -6.13 28.12 -16.69
C SER A 579 -6.62 28.78 -15.40
N ARG A 580 -6.35 28.14 -14.26
CA ARG A 580 -6.72 28.64 -12.95
C ARG A 580 -5.47 29.09 -12.21
N LEU A 581 -5.54 30.24 -11.56
CA LEU A 581 -4.49 30.72 -10.68
C LEU A 581 -4.71 30.15 -9.28
N LYS A 582 -3.74 29.42 -8.75
CA LYS A 582 -3.74 28.95 -7.37
C LYS A 582 -2.71 29.73 -6.59
N PHE A 583 -3.16 30.60 -5.69
CA PHE A 583 -2.26 31.47 -4.95
C PHE A 583 -2.08 30.94 -3.52
N TYR A 584 -0.87 30.53 -3.16
CA TYR A 584 -0.55 29.81 -1.93
C TYR A 584 -0.02 30.75 -0.85
N PHE A 585 -0.54 30.56 0.35
CA PHE A 585 -0.26 31.34 1.53
C PHE A 585 0.07 30.44 2.71
N GLN A 586 0.92 30.94 3.61
CA GLN A 586 1.15 30.39 4.93
C GLN A 586 0.53 31.32 5.98
N THR A 587 -0.02 30.76 7.04
CA THR A 587 -0.39 31.49 8.27
C THR A 587 0.34 30.90 9.47
N PRO A 588 0.79 31.70 10.44
CA PRO A 588 1.36 31.20 11.69
C PRO A 588 0.34 30.49 12.58
N HIS A 589 -0.95 30.81 12.45
CA HIS A 589 -2.02 30.24 13.26
C HIS A 589 -2.43 28.84 12.77
N THR A 590 -2.80 27.99 13.72
CA THR A 590 -3.18 26.59 13.56
C THR A 590 -4.45 26.23 14.32
N SER A 591 -5.03 27.18 15.06
CA SER A 591 -6.32 27.01 15.72
C SER A 591 -7.44 26.75 14.70
N PHE A 592 -8.48 26.02 15.12
CA PHE A 592 -9.62 25.77 14.24
C PHE A 592 -10.41 27.06 13.95
N ALA A 593 -10.40 28.03 14.87
CA ALA A 593 -10.98 29.36 14.64
C ALA A 593 -10.36 30.07 13.43
N SER A 594 -9.01 30.05 13.33
CA SER A 594 -8.28 30.57 12.17
C SER A 594 -8.64 29.80 10.89
N VAL A 595 -8.71 28.46 10.97
CA VAL A 595 -9.11 27.61 9.84
C VAL A 595 -10.52 27.98 9.34
N ARG A 596 -11.49 28.13 10.26
CA ARG A 596 -12.88 28.51 9.93
C ARG A 596 -12.92 29.87 9.25
N GLU A 597 -12.23 30.87 9.81
CA GLU A 597 -12.21 32.23 9.28
C GLU A 597 -11.65 32.27 7.85
N ILE A 598 -10.55 31.56 7.59
CA ILE A 598 -9.91 31.50 6.27
C ILE A 598 -10.77 30.69 5.30
N MET A 599 -11.24 29.50 5.68
CA MET A 599 -12.02 28.60 4.81
C MET A 599 -13.39 29.19 4.41
N THR A 600 -13.93 30.12 5.20
CA THR A 600 -15.15 30.86 4.88
C THR A 600 -14.88 32.21 4.21
N LEU A 601 -13.61 32.58 3.98
CA LEU A 601 -13.20 33.90 3.49
C LEU A 601 -13.84 35.04 4.30
N GLY A 602 -13.80 34.92 5.63
CA GLY A 602 -14.44 35.85 6.57
C GLY A 602 -15.96 35.84 6.46
N GLY A 603 -16.56 34.65 6.32
CA GLY A 603 -18.01 34.47 6.17
C GLY A 603 -18.59 34.78 4.78
N LYS A 604 -17.78 35.20 3.80
CA LYS A 604 -18.25 35.41 2.41
C LYS A 604 -18.64 34.11 1.71
N ILE A 605 -17.92 33.03 1.99
CA ILE A 605 -18.24 31.68 1.54
C ILE A 605 -19.09 31.02 2.62
N GLN A 606 -20.34 30.71 2.27
CA GLN A 606 -21.27 30.05 3.18
C GLN A 606 -20.91 28.56 3.29
N VAL A 607 -20.39 28.16 4.44
CA VAL A 607 -20.09 26.76 4.77
C VAL A 607 -20.95 26.35 5.97
N PRO A 608 -21.83 25.34 5.83
CA PRO A 608 -22.62 24.82 6.93
C PRO A 608 -21.79 24.34 8.13
N GLU A 609 -22.31 24.51 9.35
CA GLU A 609 -21.59 24.19 10.59
C GLU A 609 -21.24 22.70 10.72
N ASP A 610 -22.09 21.81 10.19
CA ASP A 610 -21.81 20.38 10.15
C ASP A 610 -20.59 20.05 9.26
N GLN A 611 -20.38 20.79 8.16
CA GLN A 611 -19.21 20.63 7.28
C GLN A 611 -17.94 21.22 7.90
N LEU A 612 -18.05 22.34 8.62
CA LEU A 612 -16.94 22.87 9.41
C LEU A 612 -16.55 21.90 10.53
N ASN A 613 -17.53 21.36 11.24
CA ASN A 613 -17.28 20.34 12.24
C ASN A 613 -16.65 19.08 11.62
N ASP A 614 -17.07 18.67 10.42
CA ASP A 614 -16.45 17.56 9.70
C ASP A 614 -14.96 17.82 9.42
N LEU A 615 -14.62 19.02 8.93
CA LEU A 615 -13.24 19.48 8.75
C LEU A 615 -12.44 19.46 10.07
N ARG A 616 -13.06 19.88 11.17
CA ARG A 616 -12.45 19.84 12.51
C ARG A 616 -12.11 18.41 12.93
N THR A 617 -13.02 17.46 12.71
CA THR A 617 -12.75 16.05 13.03
C THR A 617 -11.65 15.44 12.16
N LEU A 618 -11.53 15.88 10.89
CA LEU A 618 -10.43 15.48 10.03
C LEU A 618 -9.09 15.99 10.57
N ILE A 619 -9.03 17.27 10.96
CA ILE A 619 -7.83 17.87 11.58
C ILE A 619 -7.45 17.07 12.84
N ALA A 620 -8.40 16.80 13.73
CA ALA A 620 -8.16 16.00 14.93
C ALA A 620 -7.58 14.61 14.58
N ALA A 621 -8.19 13.91 13.62
CA ALA A 621 -7.74 12.59 13.18
C ALA A 621 -6.31 12.57 12.61
N VAL A 622 -5.91 13.57 11.84
CA VAL A 622 -4.58 13.62 11.19
C VAL A 622 -3.50 14.29 12.05
N THR A 623 -3.88 14.93 13.16
CA THR A 623 -2.95 15.51 14.14
C THR A 623 -2.81 14.66 15.41
N GLY A 624 -3.75 13.74 15.64
CA GLY A 624 -3.82 12.91 16.84
C GLY A 624 -4.45 13.61 18.04
N LEU A 625 -5.24 14.66 17.80
CA LEU A 625 -5.99 15.37 18.84
C LEU A 625 -7.33 14.70 19.13
N ASP A 626 -7.87 14.98 20.32
CA ASP A 626 -9.24 14.65 20.66
C ASP A 626 -10.23 15.53 19.89
N THR A 627 -11.42 15.00 19.59
CA THR A 627 -12.43 15.72 18.79
C THR A 627 -12.98 16.97 19.48
N ASP A 628 -12.90 17.02 20.81
CA ASP A 628 -13.32 18.15 21.64
C ASP A 628 -12.20 19.17 21.90
N PHE A 629 -11.01 19.00 21.31
CA PHE A 629 -9.89 19.95 21.40
C PHE A 629 -10.34 21.39 21.12
N PRO A 630 -10.08 22.38 22.00
CA PRO A 630 -10.67 23.71 21.91
C PRO A 630 -10.40 24.42 20.59
N GLU A 631 -11.42 25.10 20.05
CA GLU A 631 -11.35 25.71 18.72
C GLU A 631 -10.35 26.88 18.65
N GLU A 632 -10.18 27.62 19.74
CA GLU A 632 -9.29 28.78 19.85
C GLU A 632 -7.84 28.39 20.16
N GLU A 633 -7.59 27.13 20.52
CA GLU A 633 -6.25 26.67 20.89
C GLU A 633 -5.42 26.31 19.65
N GLU A 634 -4.14 26.69 19.70
CA GLU A 634 -3.16 26.32 18.69
C GLU A 634 -2.80 24.83 18.77
N VAL A 635 -2.67 24.17 17.62
CA VAL A 635 -2.35 22.74 17.59
C VAL A 635 -0.92 22.50 18.09
N PRO A 636 -0.72 21.68 19.14
CA PRO A 636 0.60 21.39 19.68
C PRO A 636 1.53 20.77 18.63
N CYS A 637 2.71 21.37 18.48
CA CYS A 637 3.74 20.91 17.53
C CYS A 637 4.84 20.13 18.27
N ALA A 638 5.39 19.08 17.65
CA ALA A 638 6.56 18.39 18.21
C ALA A 638 7.81 19.30 18.19
N PRO A 639 8.61 19.38 19.28
CA PRO A 639 9.74 20.33 19.38
C PRO A 639 10.90 20.09 18.42
N GLU A 640 11.09 18.88 17.90
CA GLU A 640 12.24 18.52 17.07
C GLU A 640 11.81 17.55 15.97
N TYR A 641 11.52 18.10 14.78
CA TYR A 641 10.88 17.28 13.75
C TYR A 641 11.84 16.61 12.77
N ASN A 642 12.86 17.30 12.25
CA ASN A 642 13.89 16.68 11.42
C ASN A 642 15.14 17.57 11.30
N PRO A 643 16.34 17.13 11.72
CA PRO A 643 17.58 17.87 11.51
C PRO A 643 17.85 18.17 10.04
N SER A 644 17.46 17.26 9.14
CA SER A 644 17.67 17.37 7.68
C SER A 644 16.89 18.53 7.06
N ALA A 645 15.79 18.96 7.69
CA ALA A 645 14.97 20.08 7.23
C ALA A 645 15.63 21.45 7.49
N LYS A 646 16.48 21.56 8.53
CA LYS A 646 17.04 22.85 8.96
C LYS A 646 17.91 23.49 7.88
N ASP A 647 18.66 22.67 7.15
CA ASP A 647 19.55 23.16 6.09
C ASP A 647 18.81 23.37 4.75
N ASN A 648 17.72 22.64 4.49
CA ASN A 648 17.01 22.68 3.20
C ASN A 648 16.03 23.88 3.10
N PHE A 649 15.37 24.23 4.21
CA PHE A 649 14.33 25.27 4.23
C PHE A 649 14.85 26.63 4.73
N VAL A 650 16.16 26.87 4.68
CA VAL A 650 16.78 28.07 5.28
C VAL A 650 16.27 29.40 4.68
N GLU A 651 15.94 29.44 3.39
CA GLU A 651 15.34 30.64 2.77
C GLU A 651 13.86 30.82 3.11
N LEU A 652 13.14 29.72 3.32
CA LEU A 652 11.70 29.70 3.57
C LEU A 652 11.37 28.90 4.85
N PRO A 653 11.91 29.31 6.02
CA PRO A 653 11.73 28.57 7.27
C PRO A 653 10.26 28.52 7.73
N ILE A 654 9.46 29.46 7.23
CA ILE A 654 8.03 29.55 7.47
C ILE A 654 7.24 28.36 6.92
N LEU A 655 7.74 27.65 5.90
CA LEU A 655 7.12 26.42 5.38
C LEU A 655 7.25 25.23 6.35
N LEU A 656 8.04 25.40 7.40
CA LEU A 656 8.13 24.47 8.52
C LEU A 656 7.20 24.87 9.68
N GLN A 657 6.35 25.90 9.51
CA GLN A 657 5.52 26.45 10.58
C GLN A 657 4.07 26.66 10.12
N GLY A 658 3.14 26.60 11.07
CA GLY A 658 1.72 26.93 10.84
C GLY A 658 1.00 26.04 9.82
N TYR A 659 -0.04 26.59 9.20
CA TYR A 659 -0.85 25.94 8.17
C TYR A 659 -0.72 26.63 6.81
N LEU A 660 -1.02 25.87 5.74
CA LEU A 660 -0.97 26.38 4.37
C LEU A 660 -2.35 26.36 3.73
N TYR A 661 -2.58 27.35 2.90
CA TYR A 661 -3.80 27.49 2.12
C TYR A 661 -3.46 27.85 0.68
N TYR A 662 -4.33 27.49 -0.25
CA TYR A 662 -4.38 28.21 -1.51
C TYR A 662 -5.80 28.63 -1.87
N PHE A 663 -5.88 29.75 -2.58
CA PHE A 663 -7.10 30.23 -3.22
C PHE A 663 -7.10 29.80 -4.70
N ASP A 664 -8.07 28.99 -5.12
CA ASP A 664 -8.31 28.58 -6.50
C ASP A 664 -9.14 29.65 -7.21
N ILE A 665 -8.47 30.49 -7.98
CA ILE A 665 -9.06 31.59 -8.75
C ILE A 665 -9.25 31.10 -10.18
N ALA A 666 -10.45 30.61 -10.45
CA ALA A 666 -10.83 30.16 -11.78
C ALA A 666 -11.36 31.31 -12.66
N PRO A 667 -11.19 31.23 -14.00
CA PRO A 667 -11.77 32.21 -14.92
C PRO A 667 -13.28 32.35 -14.73
N GLY A 668 -13.75 33.58 -14.56
CA GLY A 668 -15.17 33.90 -14.38
C GLY A 668 -15.77 33.51 -13.01
N ALA A 669 -14.96 33.03 -12.06
CA ALA A 669 -15.43 32.77 -10.70
C ALA A 669 -15.68 34.07 -9.93
N THR A 670 -16.73 34.10 -9.12
CA THR A 670 -17.06 35.24 -8.24
C THR A 670 -16.40 35.14 -6.87
N LEU A 671 -16.17 33.92 -6.38
CA LEU A 671 -15.46 33.61 -5.15
C LEU A 671 -14.46 32.48 -5.41
N PRO A 672 -13.32 32.45 -4.71
CA PRO A 672 -12.34 31.37 -4.85
C PRO A 672 -12.86 30.07 -4.22
N ASN A 673 -12.37 28.91 -4.68
CA ASN A 673 -12.36 27.74 -3.80
C ASN A 673 -11.12 27.80 -2.91
N ILE A 674 -11.22 27.31 -1.67
CA ILE A 674 -10.10 27.35 -0.73
C ILE A 674 -9.68 25.92 -0.43
N LYS A 675 -8.38 25.65 -0.58
CA LYS A 675 -7.80 24.37 -0.20
C LYS A 675 -6.88 24.56 0.99
N PHE A 676 -7.14 23.79 2.03
CA PHE A 676 -6.41 23.79 3.29
C PHE A 676 -5.41 22.62 3.33
N TYR A 677 -4.27 22.83 3.99
CA TYR A 677 -3.20 21.85 4.15
C TYR A 677 -2.70 21.81 5.60
N THR A 678 -2.82 20.64 6.20
CA THR A 678 -2.16 20.29 7.46
C THR A 678 -0.78 19.69 7.13
N PRO A 679 0.35 20.29 7.56
CA PRO A 679 1.67 19.69 7.46
C PRO A 679 1.82 18.60 8.53
N VAL A 680 1.16 17.47 8.32
CA VAL A 680 1.05 16.33 9.25
C VAL A 680 2.40 15.79 9.71
N ARG A 681 3.46 16.02 8.95
CA ARG A 681 4.84 15.80 9.35
C ARG A 681 5.13 16.42 10.74
N ARG A 682 4.59 17.59 11.08
CA ARG A 682 4.83 18.24 12.39
C ARG A 682 3.99 17.66 13.54
N TYR A 683 2.99 16.85 13.24
CA TYR A 683 1.94 16.42 14.16
C TYR A 683 1.86 14.89 14.21
N GLY A 684 1.08 14.34 15.15
CA GLY A 684 1.02 12.89 15.37
C GLY A 684 2.33 12.30 15.92
N ARG A 685 2.39 10.97 16.04
CA ARG A 685 3.54 10.26 16.63
C ARG A 685 4.52 9.75 15.57
N ASP A 686 4.00 9.06 14.57
CA ASP A 686 4.73 8.34 13.52
C ASP A 686 3.83 8.21 12.27
N ASP A 687 4.40 7.77 11.15
CA ASP A 687 3.66 7.62 9.88
C ASP A 687 2.53 6.57 10.00
N LEU A 688 2.72 5.50 10.77
CA LEU A 688 1.69 4.46 10.95
C LEU A 688 0.45 5.01 11.67
N SER A 689 0.65 5.72 12.76
CA SER A 689 -0.42 6.33 13.57
C SER A 689 -1.21 7.34 12.74
N LEU A 690 -0.52 8.15 11.93
CA LEU A 690 -1.13 9.11 11.01
C LEU A 690 -1.96 8.41 9.92
N ALA A 691 -1.44 7.32 9.34
CA ALA A 691 -2.18 6.53 8.36
C ALA A 691 -3.46 5.95 8.98
N HIS A 692 -3.36 5.39 10.20
CA HIS A 692 -4.52 4.88 10.92
C HIS A 692 -5.55 5.97 11.26
N GLY A 693 -5.12 7.16 11.68
CA GLY A 693 -6.02 8.29 11.93
C GLY A 693 -6.80 8.68 10.68
N THR A 694 -6.10 8.88 9.56
CA THR A 694 -6.70 9.17 8.26
C THR A 694 -7.66 8.06 7.82
N MET A 695 -7.23 6.79 7.89
CA MET A 695 -8.03 5.64 7.49
C MET A 695 -9.29 5.47 8.36
N SER A 696 -9.19 5.73 9.65
CA SER A 696 -10.33 5.64 10.58
C SER A 696 -11.38 6.70 10.24
N TRP A 697 -10.95 7.93 9.98
CA TRP A 697 -11.82 8.99 9.49
C TRP A 697 -12.45 8.65 8.14
N MET A 698 -11.67 8.12 7.20
CA MET A 698 -12.19 7.68 5.89
C MET A 698 -13.24 6.56 6.05
N LYS A 699 -13.01 5.59 6.94
CA LYS A 699 -13.95 4.50 7.23
C LYS A 699 -15.25 5.03 7.86
N SER A 700 -15.18 5.98 8.81
CA SER A 700 -16.38 6.55 9.45
C SER A 700 -17.28 7.31 8.48
N HIS A 701 -16.72 7.78 7.35
CA HIS A 701 -17.46 8.48 6.28
C HIS A 701 -17.88 7.56 5.13
N GLY A 702 -17.85 6.23 5.31
CA GLY A 702 -18.24 5.26 4.28
C GLY A 702 -17.27 5.19 3.10
N ARG A 703 -16.03 5.69 3.25
CA ARG A 703 -15.01 5.77 2.20
C ARG A 703 -13.85 4.79 2.46
N GLY A 704 -14.12 3.69 3.16
CA GLY A 704 -13.13 2.73 3.63
C GLY A 704 -12.54 1.75 2.61
N GLU A 705 -13.08 1.68 1.39
CA GLU A 705 -12.72 0.67 0.36
C GLU A 705 -11.21 0.60 0.08
N TYR A 706 -10.52 1.74 0.05
CA TYR A 706 -9.10 1.83 -0.31
C TYR A 706 -8.16 1.98 0.90
N CYS A 707 -8.67 1.98 2.14
CA CYS A 707 -7.84 2.18 3.33
C CYS A 707 -6.75 1.12 3.48
N ASP A 708 -7.10 -0.16 3.30
CA ASP A 708 -6.14 -1.26 3.41
C ASP A 708 -5.08 -1.22 2.30
N ARG A 709 -5.46 -0.77 1.10
CA ARG A 709 -4.54 -0.60 -0.04
C ARG A 709 -3.59 0.57 0.18
N TYR A 710 -4.09 1.67 0.74
CA TYR A 710 -3.28 2.83 1.09
C TYR A 710 -2.19 2.46 2.11
N LEU A 711 -2.55 1.74 3.18
CA LEU A 711 -1.56 1.29 4.17
C LEU A 711 -0.51 0.36 3.55
N SER A 712 -0.95 -0.61 2.76
CA SER A 712 -0.04 -1.56 2.10
C SER A 712 0.90 -0.84 1.12
N MET A 713 0.38 0.16 0.40
CA MET A 713 1.16 1.03 -0.48
C MET A 713 2.23 1.80 0.31
N LEU A 714 1.87 2.45 1.43
CA LEU A 714 2.85 3.16 2.25
C LEU A 714 3.96 2.23 2.76
N GLN A 715 3.60 1.03 3.20
CA GLN A 715 4.57 0.02 3.65
C GLN A 715 5.53 -0.36 2.51
N ALA A 716 5.02 -0.61 1.31
CA ALA A 716 5.82 -0.98 0.14
C ALA A 716 6.71 0.16 -0.40
N LEU A 717 6.31 1.43 -0.22
CA LEU A 717 7.15 2.57 -0.56
C LEU A 717 8.28 2.81 0.46
N SER A 718 8.16 2.28 1.69
CA SER A 718 9.13 2.43 2.77
C SER A 718 9.82 1.11 3.18
N PRO A 719 10.49 0.40 2.25
CA PRO A 719 11.18 -0.85 2.58
C PRO A 719 12.41 -0.66 3.50
N HIS A 720 12.81 0.60 3.70
CA HIS A 720 14.02 0.97 4.41
C HIS A 720 13.76 1.21 5.91
N ARG A 721 12.50 1.29 6.36
CA ARG A 721 12.11 1.36 7.77
C ARG A 721 10.62 1.02 7.98
N PRO A 722 10.24 0.45 9.13
CA PRO A 722 8.83 0.37 9.52
C PRO A 722 8.16 1.75 9.66
N LEU A 723 6.86 1.83 9.36
CA LEU A 723 6.09 3.09 9.44
C LEU A 723 5.87 3.60 10.88
N ASP A 724 5.97 2.74 11.88
CA ASP A 724 5.94 3.09 13.31
C ASP A 724 7.31 3.54 13.85
N GLN A 725 8.37 3.43 13.03
CA GLN A 725 9.74 3.79 13.37
C GLN A 725 10.19 5.01 12.57
N GLY A 726 9.50 6.13 12.76
CA GLY A 726 9.87 7.42 12.16
C GLY A 726 8.67 8.17 11.61
N LYS A 727 8.94 9.39 11.15
CA LYS A 727 7.95 10.25 10.53
C LYS A 727 8.63 11.11 9.46
N GLY A 728 7.92 11.44 8.39
CA GLY A 728 8.44 12.29 7.31
C GLY A 728 8.05 11.80 5.94
N MET A 729 7.60 10.54 5.85
CA MET A 729 7.06 9.99 4.63
C MET A 729 5.74 10.67 4.28
N GLN A 730 4.80 10.81 5.20
CA GLN A 730 3.57 11.58 4.95
C GLN A 730 3.81 13.05 5.27
N THR A 731 3.84 13.90 4.24
CA THR A 731 4.29 15.29 4.34
C THR A 731 3.15 16.26 4.67
N TYR A 732 1.99 16.05 4.04
CA TYR A 732 0.78 16.85 4.19
C TYR A 732 -0.48 15.99 4.09
N VAL A 733 -1.56 16.45 4.73
CA VAL A 733 -2.94 16.10 4.35
C VAL A 733 -3.65 17.39 3.98
N SER A 734 -4.36 17.41 2.86
CA SER A 734 -5.09 18.59 2.40
C SER A 734 -6.54 18.27 2.12
N CYS A 735 -7.39 19.27 2.20
CA CYS A 735 -8.79 19.16 1.84
C CYS A 735 -9.37 20.46 1.25
N LEU A 736 -10.45 20.32 0.49
CA LEU A 736 -11.30 21.42 0.05
C LEU A 736 -12.77 20.98 0.10
N PHE A 737 -13.69 21.92 0.27
CA PHE A 737 -15.12 21.64 0.18
C PHE A 737 -15.54 21.49 -1.29
N ARG A 738 -16.15 20.36 -1.63
CA ARG A 738 -16.81 20.17 -2.92
C ARG A 738 -18.13 20.93 -2.95
N LYS A 739 -18.70 21.10 -4.15
CA LYS A 739 -20.02 21.75 -4.31
C LYS A 739 -21.15 21.08 -3.54
N ASN A 740 -21.05 19.79 -3.25
CA ASN A 740 -22.01 19.04 -2.44
C ASN A 740 -21.69 19.09 -0.93
N GLY A 741 -20.67 19.83 -0.51
CA GLY A 741 -20.27 19.97 0.89
C GLY A 741 -19.27 18.93 1.40
N GLU A 742 -19.05 17.84 0.67
CA GLU A 742 -18.10 16.80 1.08
C GLU A 742 -16.64 17.29 0.98
N LEU A 743 -15.79 16.81 1.89
CA LEU A 743 -14.35 17.07 1.85
C LEU A 743 -13.65 16.22 0.78
N ASP A 744 -12.99 16.91 -0.15
CA ASP A 744 -12.08 16.29 -1.11
C ASP A 744 -10.66 16.22 -0.54
N ILE A 745 -10.22 15.03 -0.13
CA ILE A 745 -9.01 14.84 0.68
C ILE A 745 -7.87 14.34 -0.17
N THR A 746 -6.65 14.81 0.10
CA THR A 746 -5.42 14.34 -0.55
C THR A 746 -4.32 14.19 0.48
N SER A 747 -3.69 13.01 0.55
CA SER A 747 -2.47 12.76 1.32
C SER A 747 -1.25 12.91 0.42
N TYR A 748 -0.17 13.53 0.93
CA TYR A 748 1.09 13.74 0.21
C TYR A 748 2.18 12.87 0.83
N ILE A 749 3.02 12.29 -0.02
CA ILE A 749 3.90 11.18 0.33
C ILE A 749 5.28 11.44 -0.29
N GLY A 750 6.28 11.64 0.57
CA GLY A 750 7.68 11.74 0.21
C GLY A 750 8.30 10.36 -0.12
N PRO A 751 9.18 10.27 -1.13
CA PRO A 751 9.88 9.02 -1.49
C PRO A 751 10.94 8.59 -0.48
N GLU A 752 11.39 9.51 0.39
CA GLU A 752 12.54 9.31 1.29
C GLU A 752 13.80 8.85 0.51
N ALA A 753 14.03 9.43 -0.68
CA ALA A 753 15.04 8.94 -1.62
C ALA A 753 16.48 9.11 -1.09
N PHE A 754 16.69 10.09 -0.23
CA PHE A 754 17.98 10.39 0.41
C PHE A 754 17.99 10.08 1.91
N ALA A 755 17.00 9.33 2.43
CA ALA A 755 16.98 8.97 3.84
C ALA A 755 18.23 8.13 4.22
N PRO A 756 18.93 8.45 5.32
CA PRO A 756 20.15 7.74 5.72
C PRO A 756 19.96 6.22 5.87
N THR A 757 18.80 5.79 6.35
CA THR A 757 18.39 4.38 6.51
C THR A 757 18.32 3.63 5.19
N ARG A 758 17.97 4.30 4.08
CA ARG A 758 17.99 3.71 2.74
C ARG A 758 19.42 3.52 2.21
N LEU A 759 20.36 4.38 2.63
CA LEU A 759 21.77 4.32 2.24
C LEU A 759 22.58 3.31 3.07
N ALA A 760 22.31 3.22 4.38
CA ALA A 760 23.05 2.36 5.31
C ALA A 760 22.88 0.86 5.05
N ASN A 761 21.72 0.44 4.54
CA ASN A 761 21.36 -0.97 4.34
C ASN A 761 21.90 -1.57 3.01
N GLY A 762 22.81 -0.88 2.30
CA GLY A 762 23.33 -1.37 1.01
C GLY A 762 22.31 -1.36 -0.15
N HIS A 763 21.09 -0.87 0.08
CA HIS A 763 20.04 -0.68 -0.92
C HIS A 763 20.31 0.46 -1.92
N GLY A 764 21.50 1.09 -1.86
CA GLY A 764 22.01 1.93 -2.95
C GLY A 764 22.12 1.16 -4.29
N GLN A 765 22.14 -0.18 -4.24
CA GLN A 765 21.73 -1.02 -5.37
C GLN A 765 20.29 -1.50 -5.14
N LEU A 766 19.33 -0.70 -5.56
CA LEU A 766 17.96 -1.17 -5.78
C LEU A 766 18.07 -2.36 -6.74
N ASN A 767 17.49 -3.52 -6.38
CA ASN A 767 17.63 -4.78 -7.12
C ASN A 767 16.99 -4.70 -8.52
N GLY A 768 17.58 -3.95 -9.43
CA GLY A 768 17.27 -3.94 -10.85
C GLY A 768 18.05 -5.07 -11.53
N ALA A 769 17.31 -6.07 -12.02
CA ALA A 769 17.72 -7.09 -12.97
C ALA A 769 19.20 -7.54 -12.88
N LYS A 770 19.47 -8.63 -12.16
CA LYS A 770 20.69 -9.42 -12.38
C LYS A 770 20.71 -9.88 -13.85
N LYS A 771 21.38 -9.10 -14.72
CA LYS A 771 21.71 -9.56 -16.07
C LYS A 771 22.61 -10.78 -15.93
N ALA A 772 22.11 -11.92 -16.39
CA ALA A 772 22.94 -13.07 -16.69
C ALA A 772 24.00 -12.61 -17.71
N THR A 773 25.21 -12.36 -17.23
CA THR A 773 26.37 -12.12 -18.08
C THR A 773 26.68 -13.44 -18.77
N ARG A 774 26.14 -13.63 -19.97
CA ARG A 774 26.64 -14.62 -20.92
C ARG A 774 28.08 -14.21 -21.26
N ARG A 775 29.05 -14.78 -20.55
CA ARG A 775 30.45 -14.81 -20.98
C ARG A 775 30.46 -15.49 -22.35
N ARG A 776 30.66 -14.71 -23.41
CA ARG A 776 31.24 -15.23 -24.66
C ARG A 776 32.68 -15.60 -24.33
N SER A 777 32.95 -16.89 -24.16
CA SER A 777 34.31 -17.41 -24.22
C SER A 777 34.76 -17.34 -25.69
N ASN A 778 35.67 -16.41 -25.97
CA ASN A 778 36.57 -16.53 -27.12
C ASN A 778 37.73 -17.44 -26.71
N SER A 779 37.68 -18.69 -27.15
CA SER A 779 38.81 -19.54 -27.57
C SER A 779 38.26 -20.87 -28.05
#